data_AF-A0A431VBC4-F1
#
_entry.id   AF-A0A431VBC4-F1
#
_cell.length_a   1.000
_cell.length_b   1.000
_cell.length_c   1.000
_cell.angle_alpha   90.00
_cell.angle_beta   90.00
_cell.angle_gamma   90.00
#
_symmetry.space_group_name_H-M   'P 1'
#
loop_
_entity.id
_entity.type
_entity.pdbx_description
1 polymer ?
#
loop_
_entity_poly.entity_id
_entity_poly.type
_entity_poly.pdbx_seq_one_letter_code
_entity_poly.pdbx_strand_id
1 'polypeptide(L)'
;MLNPDSADHADASKGNVTLIPLNGKEAKKQFDTAWTYEIVAWLKKNSDSAAVSWWVGHDVTSGAAALAGPDAGGGRAALIHHMSYLAYQGAKHDDGAEAVAKDAEQKTLFRSPGAALFAVGPLLRDSCRRLAGDDREPVMLIPGFPDLPTLRPETDRLVAISFGRMEAASDRIKQGQLSVAAFGAAVKEAMGTSLCPPSMRDPRLYLIGLPEDNTQEAQAAFQLAEKHAGRTVNLLPLPFDRDRETLLGRLAEANLAFMLSWHEGFGLTGWEAIAAEVPLILSKKSGLFQLLQETLKGTEDGFVSAIDVEGRRGNRNAPNYTKADLRNVKNAILTASNNIGSFQNRAKQLKSRLQEKLVCRWDHTGRQFLEGLGIDGAPGPSSASPADNQSAAPDTEQPHSTKPNARSQTRSQSREERFAILKTAIRKALVCSSRVVDLLEGDFGSTASSSPTKPPTMSERARLLCDRLLEVHFTEAVRVLNQVRLLVDLEDPIDRTAVNAIAEVSAWLFPWLHIRDESIDCDRWEHKELGEIIALPSDIESFAEIIMAGIDIRMARFQPIRSVRDWPRSVVSLSFGTPEEAKLDEQIIGAADEDNIRKALALALNIPRNKRTGSNDIVDGSINDEIEYLFRENQRWYMICDHFKDADDQRYHMQLMDKIAKTYKGLAVINLHSGSYGQHIKFREIQKLLNLQGDQRP
;
A
#
# COMPACT_ATOMS: atom_id res chain seq x y z
N MET A 1 -1.19 -15.51 5.17
CA MET A 1 -1.98 -16.01 6.32
C MET A 1 -1.50 -17.41 6.63
N LEU A 2 -1.30 -17.75 7.89
CA LEU A 2 -0.83 -19.07 8.34
C LEU A 2 -1.98 -19.95 8.86
N ASN A 3 -3.19 -19.39 8.85
CA ASN A 3 -4.43 -20.06 9.22
C ASN A 3 -5.44 -19.85 8.07
N PRO A 4 -5.65 -20.85 7.21
CA PRO A 4 -6.61 -20.78 6.10
C PRO A 4 -8.05 -20.69 6.64
N ASP A 5 -8.90 -19.91 5.98
CA ASP A 5 -10.31 -19.85 6.38
C ASP A 5 -11.17 -20.92 5.70
N SER A 6 -12.48 -20.91 5.99
CA SER A 6 -13.40 -21.92 5.42
C SER A 6 -13.50 -21.86 3.90
N ALA A 7 -13.32 -20.68 3.28
CA ALA A 7 -13.30 -20.55 1.83
C ALA A 7 -12.02 -21.12 1.24
N ASP A 8 -10.86 -20.86 1.88
CA ASP A 8 -9.58 -21.43 1.49
C ASP A 8 -9.60 -22.97 1.57
N HIS A 9 -10.14 -23.52 2.66
CA HIS A 9 -10.32 -24.97 2.82
C HIS A 9 -11.28 -25.57 1.78
N ALA A 10 -12.41 -24.91 1.52
CA ALA A 10 -13.36 -25.37 0.52
C ALA A 10 -12.72 -25.40 -0.86
N ASP A 11 -11.96 -24.37 -1.23
CA ASP A 11 -11.29 -24.32 -2.53
C ASP A 11 -10.20 -25.37 -2.68
N ALA A 12 -9.31 -25.51 -1.68
CA ALA A 12 -8.28 -26.54 -1.68
C ALA A 12 -8.85 -27.96 -1.77
N SER A 13 -9.97 -28.22 -1.07
CA SER A 13 -10.60 -29.55 -1.10
C SER A 13 -11.12 -29.95 -2.48
N LYS A 14 -11.51 -29.00 -3.34
CA LYS A 14 -11.88 -29.29 -4.74
C LYS A 14 -10.72 -29.88 -5.54
N GLY A 15 -9.49 -29.52 -5.17
CA GLY A 15 -8.26 -30.03 -5.77
C GLY A 15 -7.66 -31.25 -5.07
N ASN A 16 -8.39 -31.89 -4.14
CA ASN A 16 -7.85 -32.90 -3.22
C ASN A 16 -6.61 -32.39 -2.44
N VAL A 17 -6.58 -31.09 -2.14
CA VAL A 17 -5.51 -30.46 -1.35
C VAL A 17 -6.01 -30.27 0.08
N THR A 18 -5.26 -30.81 1.03
CA THR A 18 -5.47 -30.57 2.45
C THR A 18 -4.62 -29.41 2.91
N LEU A 19 -5.25 -28.31 3.34
CA LEU A 19 -4.53 -27.22 4.00
C LEU A 19 -4.33 -27.54 5.48
N ILE A 20 -3.09 -27.42 5.95
CA ILE A 20 -2.73 -27.65 7.35
C ILE A 20 -2.64 -26.29 8.05
N PRO A 21 -3.46 -26.04 9.09
CA PRO A 21 -3.34 -24.82 9.88
C PRO A 21 -2.10 -24.90 10.77
N LEU A 22 -1.28 -23.85 10.73
CA LEU A 22 -0.04 -23.79 11.51
C LEU A 22 -0.27 -22.80 12.65
N ASN A 23 -0.52 -23.37 13.83
CA ASN A 23 -1.02 -22.67 15.00
C ASN A 23 0.11 -22.20 15.94
N GLY A 24 1.37 -22.52 15.65
CA GLY A 24 2.52 -22.06 16.40
C GLY A 24 3.03 -20.70 15.92
N LYS A 25 2.88 -19.71 16.80
CA LYS A 25 3.47 -18.36 16.72
C LYS A 25 3.05 -17.55 15.49
N GLU A 26 1.95 -16.83 15.65
CA GLU A 26 1.54 -15.67 14.85
C GLU A 26 2.59 -14.50 14.81
N ALA A 27 3.87 -14.73 15.12
CA ALA A 27 4.86 -13.69 15.40
C ALA A 27 6.24 -13.87 14.73
N LYS A 28 6.46 -14.87 13.87
CA LYS A 28 7.71 -14.94 13.08
C LYS A 28 7.42 -14.77 11.60
N LYS A 29 7.92 -13.67 11.02
CA LYS A 29 7.95 -13.40 9.56
C LYS A 29 8.75 -14.42 8.74
N GLN A 30 9.49 -15.32 9.38
CA GLN A 30 10.32 -16.34 8.72
C GLN A 30 9.81 -17.73 9.10
N PHE A 31 9.55 -18.57 8.11
CA PHE A 31 9.34 -20.00 8.37
C PHE A 31 10.67 -20.57 8.86
N ASP A 32 10.65 -21.30 9.97
CA ASP A 32 11.82 -21.96 10.53
C ASP A 32 11.57 -23.48 10.62
N THR A 33 12.59 -24.24 11.04
CA THR A 33 12.49 -25.70 11.14
C THR A 33 11.48 -26.18 12.19
N ALA A 34 10.98 -25.33 13.08
CA ALA A 34 9.97 -25.72 14.07
C ALA A 34 8.64 -26.12 13.41
N TRP A 35 8.36 -25.53 12.24
CA TRP A 35 7.14 -25.75 11.46
C TRP A 35 6.99 -27.20 11.01
N THR A 36 8.10 -27.85 10.72
CA THR A 36 8.14 -29.27 10.38
C THR A 36 7.53 -30.12 11.49
N TYR A 37 7.88 -29.83 12.75
CA TYR A 37 7.37 -30.58 13.90
C TYR A 37 5.87 -30.32 14.13
N GLU A 38 5.40 -29.11 13.86
CA GLU A 38 3.97 -28.79 13.90
C GLU A 38 3.18 -29.56 12.84
N ILE A 39 3.69 -29.61 11.61
CA ILE A 39 3.08 -30.40 10.52
C ILE A 39 3.04 -31.88 10.90
N VAL A 40 4.14 -32.44 11.39
CA VAL A 40 4.18 -33.85 11.83
C VAL A 40 3.20 -34.11 12.99
N ALA A 41 3.13 -33.22 13.97
CA ALA A 41 2.20 -33.35 15.09
C ALA A 41 0.74 -33.29 14.62
N TRP A 42 0.44 -32.39 13.67
CA TRP A 42 -0.88 -32.29 13.07
C TRP A 42 -1.24 -33.56 12.30
N LEU A 43 -0.32 -34.09 11.49
CA LEU A 43 -0.54 -35.33 10.72
C LEU A 43 -0.79 -36.53 11.66
N LYS A 44 0.01 -36.68 12.73
CA LYS A 44 -0.18 -37.75 13.73
C LYS A 44 -1.54 -37.68 14.43
N LYS A 45 -2.09 -36.47 14.61
CA LYS A 45 -3.39 -36.27 15.27
C LYS A 45 -4.57 -36.48 14.34
N ASN A 46 -4.42 -36.16 13.04
CA ASN A 46 -5.52 -36.08 12.09
C ASN A 46 -5.45 -37.14 10.98
N SER A 47 -4.44 -38.01 10.97
CA SER A 47 -4.29 -39.08 9.99
C SER A 47 -3.71 -40.33 10.61
N ASP A 48 -4.45 -41.43 10.51
CA ASP A 48 -4.06 -42.73 11.06
C ASP A 48 -2.93 -43.43 10.27
N SER A 49 -2.53 -42.91 9.08
CA SER A 49 -1.59 -43.59 8.17
C SER A 49 -0.78 -42.66 7.23
N ALA A 50 -0.80 -41.33 7.37
CA ALA A 50 -0.09 -40.46 6.43
C ALA A 50 1.43 -40.46 6.67
N ALA A 51 2.14 -41.40 6.05
CA ALA A 51 3.57 -41.26 5.83
C ALA A 51 3.82 -40.17 4.78
N VAL A 52 4.55 -39.11 5.14
CA VAL A 52 4.93 -38.05 4.19
C VAL A 52 5.96 -38.63 3.23
N SER A 53 5.63 -38.67 1.93
CA SER A 53 6.58 -39.15 0.91
C SER A 53 7.59 -38.07 0.54
N TRP A 54 7.14 -36.83 0.41
CA TRP A 54 7.95 -35.69 -0.01
C TRP A 54 7.59 -34.42 0.76
N TRP A 55 8.63 -33.68 1.15
CA TRP A 55 8.58 -32.34 1.71
C TRP A 55 9.05 -31.36 0.65
N VAL A 56 8.20 -30.43 0.24
CA VAL A 56 8.52 -29.48 -0.84
C VAL A 56 8.70 -28.08 -0.26
N GLY A 57 9.91 -27.56 -0.36
CA GLY A 57 10.29 -26.22 0.11
C GLY A 57 10.49 -25.24 -1.05
N HIS A 58 10.14 -23.98 -0.81
CA HIS A 58 10.25 -22.89 -1.77
C HIS A 58 11.32 -21.91 -1.29
N ASP A 59 12.48 -21.96 -1.93
CA ASP A 59 13.60 -21.05 -1.68
C ASP A 59 13.96 -20.94 -0.17
N VAL A 60 14.56 -19.82 0.26
CA VAL A 60 14.79 -19.51 1.68
C VAL A 60 13.50 -19.37 2.50
N THR A 61 12.35 -19.26 1.84
CA THR A 61 11.08 -19.02 2.54
C THR A 61 10.60 -20.26 3.28
N SER A 62 10.64 -21.45 2.66
CA SER A 62 10.23 -22.70 3.33
C SER A 62 11.20 -23.86 3.14
N GLY A 63 12.35 -23.63 2.48
CA GLY A 63 13.35 -24.65 2.20
C GLY A 63 13.91 -25.30 3.46
N ALA A 64 14.23 -24.52 4.49
CA ALA A 64 14.77 -25.05 5.75
C ALA A 64 13.79 -26.03 6.43
N ALA A 65 12.50 -25.70 6.46
CA ALA A 65 11.47 -26.57 7.02
C ALA A 65 11.32 -27.87 6.22
N ALA A 66 11.34 -27.78 4.87
CA ALA A 66 11.26 -28.97 4.02
C ALA A 66 12.46 -29.91 4.21
N LEU A 67 13.67 -29.36 4.38
CA LEU A 67 14.88 -30.15 4.62
C LEU A 67 14.89 -30.85 5.99
N ALA A 68 14.25 -30.28 7.01
CA ALA A 68 14.08 -30.93 8.32
C ALA A 68 13.01 -32.05 8.31
N GLY A 69 12.15 -32.06 7.29
CA GLY A 69 11.04 -33.00 7.12
C GLY A 69 11.41 -34.48 7.21
N PRO A 70 12.38 -34.95 6.40
CA PRO A 70 12.82 -36.35 6.41
C PRO A 70 13.18 -36.89 7.80
N ASP A 71 13.89 -36.09 8.61
CA ASP A 71 14.31 -36.51 9.95
C ASP A 71 13.15 -36.51 10.96
N ALA A 72 12.18 -35.61 10.79
CA ALA A 72 11.06 -35.46 11.72
C ALA A 72 9.87 -36.39 11.45
N GLY A 73 9.59 -36.70 10.18
CA GLY A 73 8.38 -37.40 9.76
C GLY A 73 8.59 -38.44 8.66
N GLY A 74 9.84 -38.71 8.26
CA GLY A 74 10.17 -39.57 7.13
C GLY A 74 10.00 -38.88 5.78
N GLY A 75 10.23 -39.64 4.70
CA GLY A 75 10.15 -39.14 3.33
C GLY A 75 11.45 -38.53 2.81
N ARG A 76 11.34 -37.73 1.74
CA ARG A 76 12.45 -37.04 1.06
C ARG A 76 12.17 -35.55 0.94
N ALA A 77 13.18 -34.74 0.66
CA ALA A 77 13.02 -33.30 0.51
C ALA A 77 13.22 -32.85 -0.95
N ALA A 78 12.44 -31.87 -1.39
CA ALA A 78 12.55 -31.19 -2.67
C ALA A 78 12.59 -29.68 -2.46
N LEU A 79 13.38 -28.97 -3.24
CA LEU A 79 13.52 -27.51 -3.19
C LEU A 79 13.23 -26.90 -4.56
N ILE A 80 12.40 -25.86 -4.59
CA ILE A 80 12.11 -25.09 -5.79
C ILE A 80 12.74 -23.70 -5.68
N HIS A 81 13.62 -23.38 -6.62
CA HIS A 81 14.29 -22.09 -6.77
C HIS A 81 13.40 -21.10 -7.51
N HIS A 82 12.96 -20.04 -6.80
CA HIS A 82 12.02 -19.03 -7.33
C HIS A 82 12.71 -17.69 -7.62
N MET A 83 13.81 -17.37 -6.95
CA MET A 83 14.51 -16.09 -7.14
C MET A 83 16.01 -16.21 -6.92
N SER A 84 16.82 -15.40 -7.61
CA SER A 84 18.23 -15.21 -7.26
C SER A 84 18.37 -13.95 -6.41
N TYR A 85 18.55 -14.07 -5.09
CA TYR A 85 18.65 -12.89 -4.22
C TYR A 85 19.89 -12.04 -4.54
N LEU A 86 21.01 -12.66 -4.88
CA LEU A 86 22.24 -11.95 -5.24
C LEU A 86 22.07 -11.07 -6.50
N ALA A 87 21.32 -11.55 -7.49
CA ALA A 87 21.07 -10.81 -8.73
C ALA A 87 20.00 -9.70 -8.58
N TYR A 88 19.22 -9.72 -7.50
CA TYR A 88 18.01 -8.90 -7.36
C TYR A 88 18.05 -7.92 -6.18
N GLN A 89 18.41 -8.37 -4.98
CA GLN A 89 18.24 -7.56 -3.76
C GLN A 89 19.17 -6.36 -3.66
N GLY A 90 20.44 -6.51 -4.05
CA GLY A 90 21.40 -5.41 -3.97
C GLY A 90 20.99 -4.21 -4.83
N ALA A 91 20.33 -4.45 -5.97
CA ALA A 91 19.79 -3.39 -6.82
C ALA A 91 18.44 -2.85 -6.32
N LYS A 92 17.63 -3.68 -5.65
CA LYS A 92 16.31 -3.29 -5.14
C LYS A 92 16.38 -2.42 -3.88
N HIS A 93 17.19 -2.82 -2.90
CA HIS A 93 17.20 -2.22 -1.54
C HIS A 93 18.46 -1.42 -1.21
N ASP A 94 19.43 -1.33 -2.14
CA ASP A 94 20.77 -0.78 -1.89
C ASP A 94 21.51 -1.47 -0.71
N ASP A 95 21.04 -2.65 -0.28
CA ASP A 95 21.60 -3.44 0.80
C ASP A 95 22.36 -4.66 0.25
N GLY A 96 23.66 -4.46 0.05
CA GLY A 96 24.55 -5.53 -0.38
C GLY A 96 24.79 -6.59 0.70
N ALA A 97 24.67 -6.23 1.98
CA ALA A 97 24.91 -7.14 3.09
C ALA A 97 23.76 -8.14 3.23
N GLU A 98 22.51 -7.68 3.13
CA GLU A 98 21.32 -8.55 3.10
C GLU A 98 21.35 -9.49 1.89
N ALA A 99 21.73 -8.96 0.71
CA ALA A 99 21.84 -9.76 -0.51
C ALA A 99 22.87 -10.90 -0.37
N VAL A 100 24.03 -10.63 0.23
CA VAL A 100 25.06 -11.65 0.49
C VAL A 100 24.62 -12.64 1.56
N ALA A 101 23.95 -12.18 2.63
CA ALA A 101 23.43 -13.06 3.67
C ALA A 101 22.39 -14.06 3.11
N LYS A 102 21.45 -13.58 2.30
CA LYS A 102 20.44 -14.44 1.65
C LYS A 102 21.02 -15.34 0.57
N ASP A 103 22.04 -14.90 -0.16
CA ASP A 103 22.78 -15.77 -1.08
C ASP A 103 23.52 -16.90 -0.33
N ALA A 104 24.12 -16.61 0.83
CA ALA A 104 24.74 -17.62 1.68
C ALA A 104 23.71 -18.63 2.22
N GLU A 105 22.52 -18.16 2.59
CA GLU A 105 21.40 -19.01 2.98
C GLU A 105 20.94 -19.89 1.81
N GLN A 106 20.74 -19.33 0.61
CA GLN A 106 20.43 -20.09 -0.60
C GLN A 106 21.49 -21.16 -0.89
N LYS A 107 22.78 -20.81 -0.83
CA LYS A 107 23.87 -21.78 -1.03
C LYS A 107 23.78 -22.92 -0.02
N THR A 108 23.50 -22.63 1.25
CA THR A 108 23.36 -23.64 2.29
C THR A 108 22.20 -24.59 1.98
N LEU A 109 21.04 -24.05 1.63
CA LEU A 109 19.85 -24.84 1.28
C LEU A 109 20.07 -25.71 0.03
N PHE A 110 20.48 -25.10 -1.09
CA PHE A 110 20.58 -25.79 -2.37
C PHE A 110 21.78 -26.77 -2.45
N ARG A 111 22.77 -26.64 -1.56
CA ARG A 111 23.86 -27.65 -1.40
C ARG A 111 23.48 -28.81 -0.49
N SER A 112 22.33 -28.75 0.18
CA SER A 112 21.93 -29.80 1.11
C SER A 112 21.82 -31.14 0.38
N PRO A 113 22.51 -32.20 0.85
CA PRO A 113 22.56 -33.48 0.17
C PRO A 113 21.20 -34.17 0.19
N GLY A 114 20.90 -34.95 -0.85
CA GLY A 114 19.67 -35.76 -0.92
C GLY A 114 18.39 -35.00 -1.31
N ALA A 115 18.42 -33.66 -1.37
CA ALA A 115 17.27 -32.89 -1.84
C ALA A 115 17.13 -32.96 -3.38
N ALA A 116 15.91 -33.19 -3.88
CA ALA A 116 15.60 -32.99 -5.30
C ALA A 116 15.54 -31.48 -5.60
N LEU A 117 16.18 -31.04 -6.69
CA LEU A 117 16.32 -29.61 -6.99
C LEU A 117 15.50 -29.25 -8.21
N PHE A 118 14.74 -28.16 -8.10
CA PHE A 118 13.90 -27.63 -9.16
C PHE A 118 14.13 -26.13 -9.31
N ALA A 119 13.92 -25.61 -10.51
CA ALA A 119 14.01 -24.17 -10.77
C ALA A 119 13.02 -23.71 -11.84
N VAL A 120 12.46 -22.50 -11.66
CA VAL A 120 11.46 -21.97 -12.58
C VAL A 120 12.12 -21.31 -13.79
N GLY A 121 12.16 -22.03 -14.91
CA GLY A 121 12.78 -21.57 -16.15
C GLY A 121 14.32 -21.56 -16.16
N PRO A 122 14.94 -21.19 -17.29
CA PRO A 122 16.34 -21.50 -17.57
C PRO A 122 17.33 -20.64 -16.77
N LEU A 123 17.03 -19.35 -16.58
CA LEU A 123 17.91 -18.47 -15.79
C LEU A 123 18.02 -18.95 -14.35
N LEU A 124 16.89 -19.37 -13.75
CA LEU A 124 16.88 -19.93 -12.41
C LEU A 124 17.46 -21.34 -12.38
N ARG A 125 17.28 -22.17 -13.41
CA ARG A 125 18.00 -23.46 -13.54
C ARG A 125 19.50 -23.25 -13.45
N ASP A 126 20.05 -22.33 -14.23
CA ASP A 126 21.48 -22.05 -14.24
C ASP A 126 21.94 -21.41 -12.93
N SER A 127 21.11 -20.57 -12.30
CA SER A 127 21.36 -20.05 -10.96
C SER A 127 21.38 -21.16 -9.91
N CYS A 128 20.44 -22.10 -9.97
CA CYS A 128 20.32 -23.21 -9.03
C CYS A 128 21.52 -24.17 -9.17
N ARG A 129 21.96 -24.47 -10.41
CA ARG A 129 23.18 -25.24 -10.68
C ARG A 129 24.40 -24.59 -10.02
N ARG A 130 24.59 -23.28 -10.16
CA ARG A 130 25.69 -22.54 -9.50
C ARG A 130 25.62 -22.59 -7.97
N LEU A 131 24.41 -22.54 -7.40
CA LEU A 131 24.21 -22.63 -5.94
C LEU A 131 24.55 -24.04 -5.45
N ALA A 132 23.99 -25.06 -6.10
CA ALA A 132 24.08 -26.46 -5.71
C ALA A 132 25.47 -27.08 -5.93
N GLY A 133 26.22 -26.62 -6.92
CA GLY A 133 27.46 -27.24 -7.39
C GLY A 133 27.27 -27.89 -8.77
N ASP A 134 28.35 -27.99 -9.55
CA ASP A 134 28.32 -28.47 -10.94
C ASP A 134 27.96 -29.96 -11.08
N ASP A 135 27.98 -30.70 -9.98
CA ASP A 135 27.64 -32.13 -9.88
C ASP A 135 26.13 -32.38 -9.73
N ARG A 136 25.32 -31.33 -9.55
CA ARG A 136 23.87 -31.44 -9.32
C ARG A 136 23.09 -30.68 -10.36
N GLU A 137 22.33 -31.41 -11.18
CA GLU A 137 21.49 -30.83 -12.22
C GLU A 137 20.06 -30.61 -11.70
N PRO A 138 19.59 -29.35 -11.59
CA PRO A 138 18.22 -29.06 -11.20
C PRO A 138 17.24 -29.30 -12.36
N VAL A 139 16.06 -29.81 -12.04
CA VAL A 139 14.96 -29.97 -13.00
C VAL A 139 14.34 -28.61 -13.29
N MET A 140 14.33 -28.21 -14.56
CA MET A 140 13.69 -26.97 -14.98
C MET A 140 12.18 -27.17 -15.07
N LEU A 141 11.42 -26.36 -14.32
CA LEU A 141 9.98 -26.27 -14.38
C LEU A 141 9.56 -25.15 -15.33
N ILE A 142 8.68 -25.44 -16.28
CA ILE A 142 8.09 -24.44 -17.16
C ILE A 142 6.66 -24.13 -16.70
N PRO A 143 6.34 -22.91 -16.25
CA PRO A 143 4.99 -22.55 -15.85
C PRO A 143 3.96 -22.75 -16.96
N GLY A 144 2.73 -23.15 -16.58
CA GLY A 144 1.59 -23.17 -17.48
C GLY A 144 1.17 -21.76 -17.91
N PHE A 145 0.50 -21.64 -19.05
CA PHE A 145 -0.23 -20.42 -19.38
C PHE A 145 -1.47 -20.28 -18.48
N PRO A 146 -1.84 -19.05 -18.07
CA PRO A 146 -3.10 -18.83 -17.38
C PRO A 146 -4.29 -19.05 -18.30
N ASP A 147 -5.43 -19.38 -17.71
CA ASP A 147 -6.72 -19.29 -18.39
C ASP A 147 -7.06 -17.83 -18.63
N LEU A 148 -7.42 -17.49 -19.87
CA LEU A 148 -7.66 -16.12 -20.30
C LEU A 148 -9.09 -15.98 -20.82
N PRO A 149 -9.71 -14.80 -20.66
CA PRO A 149 -11.02 -14.52 -21.24
C PRO A 149 -11.00 -14.70 -22.77
N THR A 150 -12.06 -15.31 -23.31
CA THR A 150 -12.17 -15.66 -24.74
C THR A 150 -12.39 -14.44 -25.63
N LEU A 151 -12.99 -13.38 -25.10
CA LEU A 151 -13.37 -12.19 -25.87
C LEU A 151 -12.23 -11.17 -25.86
N ARG A 152 -11.88 -10.68 -27.05
CA ARG A 152 -11.00 -9.52 -27.21
C ARG A 152 -11.76 -8.43 -27.97
N PRO A 153 -11.92 -7.24 -27.40
CA PRO A 153 -12.54 -6.14 -28.13
C PRO A 153 -11.68 -5.76 -29.33
N GLU A 154 -12.28 -5.66 -30.50
CA GLU A 154 -11.62 -5.04 -31.65
C GLU A 154 -11.40 -3.56 -31.33
N THR A 155 -10.16 -3.11 -31.46
CA THR A 155 -9.81 -1.72 -31.18
C THR A 155 -8.80 -1.20 -32.17
N ASP A 156 -9.05 -0.01 -32.69
CA ASP A 156 -8.20 0.69 -33.64
C ASP A 156 -7.11 1.54 -32.96
N ARG A 157 -7.23 1.78 -31.65
CA ARG A 157 -6.27 2.50 -30.81
C ARG A 157 -5.19 1.58 -30.23
N LEU A 158 -4.04 2.14 -29.89
CA LEU A 158 -3.05 1.47 -29.05
C LEU A 158 -3.57 1.38 -27.60
N VAL A 159 -3.62 0.18 -27.06
CA VAL A 159 -3.89 -0.11 -25.65
C VAL A 159 -2.70 -0.86 -25.09
N ALA A 160 -1.81 -0.12 -24.44
CA ALA A 160 -0.61 -0.66 -23.82
C ALA A 160 -0.86 -1.05 -22.35
N ILE A 161 -0.14 -2.05 -21.85
CA ILE A 161 -0.19 -2.48 -20.46
C ILE A 161 1.20 -2.77 -19.89
N SER A 162 1.46 -2.29 -18.69
CA SER A 162 2.61 -2.65 -17.85
C SER A 162 2.08 -3.02 -16.47
N PHE A 163 2.41 -4.21 -15.97
CA PHE A 163 1.88 -4.68 -14.70
C PHE A 163 2.90 -5.49 -13.91
N GLY A 164 2.83 -5.34 -12.59
CA GLY A 164 3.75 -5.94 -11.64
C GLY A 164 3.89 -5.04 -10.41
N ARG A 165 4.69 -5.44 -9.43
CA ARG A 165 4.93 -4.62 -8.24
C ARG A 165 5.66 -3.32 -8.59
N MET A 166 4.96 -2.18 -8.59
CA MET A 166 5.45 -0.86 -9.03
C MET A 166 5.67 0.12 -7.87
N GLU A 167 5.75 -0.35 -6.62
CA GLU A 167 6.22 0.48 -5.51
C GLU A 167 7.66 0.96 -5.76
N ALA A 168 8.05 2.13 -5.21
CA ALA A 168 9.32 2.80 -5.54
C ALA A 168 10.57 1.91 -5.50
N ALA A 169 10.68 1.00 -4.51
CA ALA A 169 11.79 0.05 -4.42
C ALA A 169 11.76 -1.00 -5.55
N SER A 170 10.58 -1.52 -5.89
CA SER A 170 10.40 -2.52 -6.93
C SER A 170 10.47 -1.92 -8.33
N ASP A 171 10.06 -0.66 -8.51
CA ASP A 171 10.08 0.05 -9.81
C ASP A 171 11.49 0.18 -10.38
N ARG A 172 12.54 0.30 -9.54
CA ARG A 172 13.95 0.24 -9.99
C ARG A 172 14.27 -1.00 -10.81
N ILE A 173 13.64 -2.12 -10.45
CA ILE A 173 13.79 -3.39 -11.15
C ILE A 173 12.74 -3.50 -12.26
N LYS A 174 11.47 -3.21 -11.98
CA LYS A 174 10.35 -3.44 -12.90
C LYS A 174 10.25 -2.44 -14.05
N GLN A 175 10.80 -1.23 -13.87
CA GLN A 175 10.90 -0.17 -14.87
C GLN A 175 9.51 0.32 -15.37
N GLY A 176 8.59 0.52 -14.42
CA GLY A 176 7.29 1.15 -14.65
C GLY A 176 7.45 2.62 -15.07
N GLN A 177 8.34 3.38 -14.43
CA GLN A 177 8.67 4.74 -14.87
C GLN A 177 9.15 4.81 -16.33
N LEU A 178 9.97 3.86 -16.79
CA LEU A 178 10.39 3.76 -18.19
C LEU A 178 9.19 3.52 -19.11
N SER A 179 8.27 2.64 -18.71
CA SER A 179 7.03 2.37 -19.46
C SER A 179 6.23 3.66 -19.69
N VAL A 180 6.02 4.44 -18.63
CA VAL A 180 5.29 5.71 -18.66
C VAL A 180 5.99 6.75 -19.52
N ALA A 181 7.29 6.95 -19.30
CA ALA A 181 8.07 7.95 -20.03
C ALA A 181 8.18 7.64 -21.52
N ALA A 182 8.42 6.38 -21.87
CA ALA A 182 8.52 5.94 -23.26
C ALA A 182 7.18 6.05 -23.99
N PHE A 183 6.07 5.72 -23.31
CA PHE A 183 4.73 5.94 -23.83
C PHE A 183 4.47 7.42 -24.13
N GLY A 184 4.72 8.32 -23.16
CA GLY A 184 4.58 9.76 -23.37
C GLY A 184 5.45 10.28 -24.52
N ALA A 185 6.71 9.84 -24.59
CA ALA A 185 7.62 10.21 -25.68
C ALA A 185 7.15 9.70 -27.05
N ALA A 186 6.54 8.51 -27.12
CA ALA A 186 5.98 7.97 -28.35
C ALA A 186 4.75 8.76 -28.80
N VAL A 187 3.89 9.19 -27.87
CA VAL A 187 2.76 10.09 -28.17
C VAL A 187 3.26 11.40 -28.76
N LYS A 188 4.28 12.03 -28.15
CA LYS A 188 4.86 13.28 -28.64
C LYS A 188 5.36 13.14 -30.08
N GLU A 189 6.09 12.07 -30.36
CA GLU A 189 6.66 11.84 -31.69
C GLU A 189 5.57 11.55 -32.73
N ALA A 190 4.61 10.68 -32.43
CA ALA A 190 3.53 10.36 -33.36
C ALA A 190 2.71 11.61 -33.73
N MET A 191 2.37 12.45 -32.74
CA MET A 191 1.59 13.68 -32.93
C MET A 191 2.38 14.79 -33.64
N GLY A 192 3.71 14.76 -33.58
CA GLY A 192 4.58 15.72 -34.28
C GLY A 192 4.77 15.41 -35.76
N THR A 193 4.25 14.28 -36.26
CA THR A 193 4.36 13.87 -37.66
C THR A 193 3.04 14.09 -38.41
N SER A 194 3.13 14.41 -39.71
CA SER A 194 1.97 14.53 -40.60
C SER A 194 1.26 13.18 -40.86
N LEU A 195 1.87 12.06 -40.47
CA LEU A 195 1.38 10.69 -40.65
C LEU A 195 1.22 9.98 -39.30
N CYS A 196 0.50 10.59 -38.36
CA CYS A 196 0.17 9.95 -37.09
C CYS A 196 -0.64 8.66 -37.33
N PRO A 197 -0.15 7.47 -36.88
CA PRO A 197 -0.87 6.21 -37.05
C PRO A 197 -2.26 6.28 -36.41
N PRO A 198 -3.30 5.63 -36.99
CA PRO A 198 -4.64 5.62 -36.38
C PRO A 198 -4.61 5.16 -34.91
N SER A 199 -3.78 4.16 -34.62
CA SER A 199 -3.54 3.62 -33.28
C SER A 199 -3.01 4.65 -32.26
N MET A 200 -2.30 5.67 -32.73
CA MET A 200 -1.69 6.69 -31.88
C MET A 200 -2.56 7.94 -31.71
N ARG A 201 -3.78 7.98 -32.26
CA ARG A 201 -4.68 9.14 -32.12
C ARG A 201 -5.23 9.29 -30.69
N ASP A 202 -5.59 8.18 -30.05
CA ASP A 202 -6.08 8.12 -28.67
C ASP A 202 -5.49 6.90 -27.93
N PRO A 203 -4.16 6.86 -27.78
CA PRO A 203 -3.47 5.71 -27.21
C PRO A 203 -3.69 5.71 -25.69
N ARG A 204 -3.80 4.51 -25.10
CA ARG A 204 -4.00 4.28 -23.67
C ARG A 204 -2.84 3.47 -23.08
N LEU A 205 -2.45 3.75 -21.84
CA LEU A 205 -1.55 2.93 -21.06
C LEU A 205 -2.18 2.55 -19.70
N TYR A 206 -2.30 1.25 -19.42
CA TYR A 206 -2.53 0.74 -18.07
C TYR A 206 -1.19 0.53 -17.36
N LEU A 207 -1.00 1.19 -16.21
CA LEU A 207 0.12 0.97 -15.31
C LEU A 207 -0.42 0.36 -14.02
N ILE A 208 -0.28 -0.94 -13.84
CA ILE A 208 -0.93 -1.69 -12.75
C ILE A 208 0.11 -2.17 -11.73
N GLY A 209 -0.22 -2.02 -10.45
CA GLY A 209 0.58 -2.54 -9.34
C GLY A 209 1.29 -1.47 -8.52
N LEU A 210 0.74 -0.26 -8.53
CA LEU A 210 1.07 0.74 -7.51
C LEU A 210 0.59 0.27 -6.12
N PRO A 211 1.04 0.91 -5.02
CA PRO A 211 0.51 0.64 -3.68
C PRO A 211 -1.03 0.85 -3.61
N GLU A 212 -1.69 0.39 -2.54
CA GLU A 212 -3.14 0.65 -2.38
C GLU A 212 -3.43 2.12 -2.11
N ASP A 213 -2.56 2.78 -1.36
CA ASP A 213 -2.48 4.24 -1.24
C ASP A 213 -1.44 4.75 -2.25
N ASN A 214 -1.90 5.05 -3.47
CA ASN A 214 -1.02 5.39 -4.60
C ASN A 214 -1.23 6.82 -5.14
N THR A 215 -1.90 7.71 -4.41
CA THR A 215 -2.22 9.05 -4.94
C THR A 215 -0.96 9.80 -5.38
N GLN A 216 0.13 9.70 -4.62
CA GLN A 216 1.41 10.33 -4.95
C GLN A 216 2.09 9.67 -6.16
N GLU A 217 2.16 8.33 -6.20
CA GLU A 217 2.75 7.58 -7.30
C GLU A 217 1.97 7.75 -8.61
N ALA A 218 0.64 7.77 -8.53
CA ALA A 218 -0.26 8.03 -9.64
C ALA A 218 -0.03 9.45 -10.19
N GLN A 219 0.00 10.47 -9.31
CA GLN A 219 0.29 11.85 -9.71
C GLN A 219 1.68 11.98 -10.34
N ALA A 220 2.69 11.34 -9.77
CA ALA A 220 4.04 11.31 -10.34
C ALA A 220 4.08 10.64 -11.72
N ALA A 221 3.32 9.55 -11.91
CA ALA A 221 3.19 8.87 -13.20
C ALA A 221 2.51 9.78 -14.24
N PHE A 222 1.42 10.48 -13.89
CA PHE A 222 0.80 11.46 -14.77
C PHE A 222 1.78 12.57 -15.17
N GLN A 223 2.41 13.22 -14.19
CA GLN A 223 3.38 14.29 -14.46
C GLN A 223 4.54 13.82 -15.34
N LEU A 224 5.05 12.60 -15.12
CA LEU A 224 6.11 12.03 -15.94
C LEU A 224 5.66 11.82 -17.38
N ALA A 225 4.47 11.25 -17.57
CA ALA A 225 3.91 10.99 -18.89
C ALA A 225 3.69 12.30 -19.66
N GLU A 226 3.08 13.30 -19.01
CA GLU A 226 2.80 14.61 -19.59
C GLU A 226 4.07 15.38 -19.91
N LYS A 227 5.08 15.32 -19.04
CA LYS A 227 6.40 15.91 -19.28
C LYS A 227 7.03 15.37 -20.57
N HIS A 228 6.95 14.06 -20.79
CA HIS A 228 7.50 13.44 -22.00
C HIS A 228 6.63 13.64 -23.24
N ALA A 229 5.30 13.72 -23.06
CA ALA A 229 4.34 13.95 -24.13
C ALA A 229 4.24 15.41 -24.59
N GLY A 230 4.47 16.37 -23.68
CA GLY A 230 4.15 17.79 -23.88
C GLY A 230 2.65 18.09 -23.90
N ARG A 231 1.81 17.17 -23.40
CA ARG A 231 0.34 17.23 -23.37
C ARG A 231 -0.21 16.16 -22.43
N THR A 232 -1.49 16.26 -22.08
CA THR A 232 -2.22 15.20 -21.39
C THR A 232 -2.28 13.92 -22.22
N VAL A 233 -2.12 12.78 -21.54
CA VAL A 233 -2.15 11.43 -22.11
C VAL A 233 -3.12 10.54 -21.34
N ASN A 234 -3.70 9.54 -22.02
CA ASN A 234 -4.62 8.59 -21.42
C ASN A 234 -3.82 7.51 -20.66
N LEU A 235 -3.45 7.81 -19.42
CA LEU A 235 -2.76 6.92 -18.49
C LEU A 235 -3.75 6.46 -17.40
N LEU A 236 -3.77 5.16 -17.10
CA LEU A 236 -4.53 4.59 -15.99
C LEU A 236 -3.55 3.96 -15.00
N PRO A 237 -3.06 4.75 -14.02
CA PRO A 237 -2.28 4.24 -12.91
C PRO A 237 -3.21 3.56 -11.90
N LEU A 238 -3.05 2.25 -11.70
CA LEU A 238 -3.92 1.42 -10.87
C LEU A 238 -3.13 0.74 -9.75
N PRO A 239 -3.74 0.55 -8.57
CA PRO A 239 -3.12 -0.20 -7.48
C PRO A 239 -2.90 -1.66 -7.89
N PHE A 240 -2.20 -2.40 -7.03
CA PHE A 240 -2.08 -3.84 -7.18
C PHE A 240 -3.44 -4.51 -7.18
N ASP A 241 -3.78 -5.11 -8.31
CA ASP A 241 -5.04 -5.84 -8.47
C ASP A 241 -4.95 -7.17 -7.72
N ARG A 242 -5.75 -7.29 -6.65
CA ARG A 242 -5.86 -8.53 -5.88
C ARG A 242 -6.78 -9.55 -6.58
N ASP A 243 -7.52 -9.12 -7.59
CA ASP A 243 -8.35 -9.98 -8.42
C ASP A 243 -7.61 -10.34 -9.72
N ARG A 244 -7.19 -11.61 -9.79
CA ARG A 244 -6.47 -12.14 -10.95
C ARG A 244 -7.31 -12.11 -12.22
N GLU A 245 -8.62 -12.31 -12.14
CA GLU A 245 -9.49 -12.30 -13.32
C GLU A 245 -9.58 -10.91 -13.92
N THR A 246 -9.71 -9.87 -13.09
CA THR A 246 -9.71 -8.47 -13.53
C THR A 246 -8.40 -8.09 -14.23
N LEU A 247 -7.25 -8.46 -13.68
CA LEU A 247 -5.94 -8.23 -14.31
C LEU A 247 -5.84 -8.90 -15.69
N LEU A 248 -6.25 -10.17 -15.78
CA LEU A 248 -6.21 -10.94 -17.03
C LEU A 248 -7.22 -10.43 -18.06
N GLY A 249 -8.36 -9.89 -17.62
CA GLY A 249 -9.30 -9.16 -18.47
C GLY A 249 -8.67 -7.93 -19.11
N ARG A 250 -8.01 -7.08 -18.31
CA ARG A 250 -7.27 -5.91 -18.83
C ARG A 250 -6.14 -6.29 -19.78
N LEU A 251 -5.45 -7.38 -19.49
CA LEU A 251 -4.41 -7.91 -20.39
C LEU A 251 -5.00 -8.39 -21.72
N ALA A 252 -6.17 -9.03 -21.70
CA ALA A 252 -6.87 -9.46 -22.92
C ALA A 252 -7.39 -8.28 -23.77
N GLU A 253 -7.67 -7.13 -23.15
CA GLU A 253 -8.00 -5.87 -23.83
C GLU A 253 -6.79 -5.17 -24.47
N ALA A 254 -5.57 -5.46 -23.98
CA ALA A 254 -4.36 -4.81 -24.46
C ALA A 254 -3.92 -5.35 -25.83
N ASN A 255 -3.27 -4.49 -26.62
CA ASN A 255 -2.63 -4.86 -27.89
C ASN A 255 -1.12 -4.55 -27.92
N LEU A 256 -0.55 -4.18 -26.78
CA LEU A 256 0.90 -4.12 -26.54
C LEU A 256 1.17 -4.30 -25.04
N ALA A 257 2.12 -5.15 -24.67
CA ALA A 257 2.53 -5.37 -23.28
C ALA A 257 4.00 -5.01 -23.07
N PHE A 258 4.32 -4.54 -21.87
CA PHE A 258 5.66 -4.18 -21.45
C PHE A 258 6.14 -5.11 -20.33
N MET A 259 7.25 -5.79 -20.58
CA MET A 259 8.03 -6.46 -19.54
C MET A 259 9.46 -5.91 -19.65
N LEU A 260 9.68 -4.78 -18.98
CA LEU A 260 10.91 -3.98 -19.11
C LEU A 260 11.84 -4.16 -17.92
N SER A 261 11.72 -5.26 -17.18
CA SER A 261 12.48 -5.43 -15.96
C SER A 261 13.99 -5.41 -16.23
N TRP A 262 14.75 -4.62 -15.46
CA TRP A 262 16.21 -4.58 -15.53
C TRP A 262 16.82 -5.96 -15.31
N HIS A 263 16.25 -6.74 -14.39
CA HIS A 263 16.57 -8.13 -14.19
C HIS A 263 15.35 -8.89 -13.65
N GLU A 264 15.09 -10.09 -14.15
CA GLU A 264 13.99 -10.94 -13.67
C GLU A 264 14.33 -12.42 -13.71
N GLY A 265 13.93 -13.17 -12.67
CA GLY A 265 14.20 -14.61 -12.54
C GLY A 265 13.57 -15.40 -13.68
N PHE A 266 12.28 -15.20 -13.92
CA PHE A 266 11.55 -15.76 -15.05
C PHE A 266 10.92 -14.64 -15.88
N GLY A 267 9.81 -14.07 -15.41
CA GLY A 267 9.08 -13.03 -16.15
C GLY A 267 7.64 -13.40 -16.44
N LEU A 268 6.90 -13.78 -15.40
CA LEU A 268 5.50 -14.21 -15.52
C LEU A 268 4.62 -13.17 -16.22
N THR A 269 4.82 -11.87 -15.97
CA THR A 269 4.13 -10.79 -16.69
C THR A 269 4.24 -10.93 -18.21
N GLY A 270 5.45 -11.19 -18.73
CA GLY A 270 5.66 -11.41 -20.15
C GLY A 270 5.10 -12.76 -20.64
N TRP A 271 5.16 -13.78 -19.79
CA TRP A 271 4.59 -15.11 -20.08
C TRP A 271 3.07 -15.05 -20.22
N GLU A 272 2.40 -14.28 -19.34
CA GLU A 272 0.97 -14.03 -19.38
C GLU A 272 0.59 -13.20 -20.62
N ALA A 273 1.41 -12.21 -21.01
CA ALA A 273 1.19 -11.48 -22.26
C ALA A 273 1.28 -12.37 -23.52
N ILE A 274 2.23 -13.31 -23.54
CA ILE A 274 2.33 -14.32 -24.61
C ILE A 274 1.08 -15.22 -24.63
N ALA A 275 0.63 -15.68 -23.46
CA ALA A 275 -0.59 -16.47 -23.34
C ALA A 275 -1.81 -15.73 -23.91
N ALA A 276 -1.88 -14.42 -23.64
CA ALA A 276 -2.89 -13.50 -24.13
C ALA A 276 -2.65 -13.08 -25.59
N GLU A 277 -1.64 -13.63 -26.26
CA GLU A 277 -1.25 -13.30 -27.64
C GLU A 277 -1.15 -11.77 -27.86
N VAL A 278 -0.67 -11.08 -26.83
CA VAL A 278 -0.41 -9.64 -26.86
C VAL A 278 1.04 -9.44 -27.28
N PRO A 279 1.31 -8.58 -28.29
CA PRO A 279 2.66 -8.19 -28.66
C PRO A 279 3.46 -7.73 -27.45
N LEU A 280 4.72 -8.17 -27.33
CA LEU A 280 5.51 -7.97 -26.12
C LEU A 280 6.81 -7.20 -26.43
N ILE A 281 7.01 -6.12 -25.69
CA ILE A 281 8.34 -5.51 -25.54
C ILE A 281 8.99 -6.13 -24.31
N LEU A 282 10.09 -6.86 -24.53
CA LEU A 282 10.68 -7.76 -23.54
C LEU A 282 12.12 -7.36 -23.24
N SER A 283 12.46 -7.29 -21.96
CA SER A 283 13.85 -7.15 -21.51
C SER A 283 14.66 -8.40 -21.82
N LYS A 284 15.85 -8.21 -22.41
CA LYS A 284 16.83 -9.28 -22.65
C LYS A 284 17.39 -9.89 -21.36
N LYS A 285 17.26 -9.18 -20.23
CA LYS A 285 17.73 -9.61 -18.90
C LYS A 285 16.63 -10.33 -18.11
N SER A 286 15.89 -11.21 -18.77
CA SER A 286 14.82 -12.00 -18.14
C SER A 286 14.98 -13.48 -18.46
N GLY A 287 14.60 -14.35 -17.50
CA GLY A 287 14.56 -15.80 -17.74
C GLY A 287 13.60 -16.20 -18.86
N LEU A 288 12.55 -15.41 -19.11
CA LEU A 288 11.64 -15.57 -20.22
C LEU A 288 12.36 -15.34 -21.56
N PHE A 289 13.14 -14.26 -21.69
CA PHE A 289 13.91 -14.04 -22.90
C PHE A 289 14.88 -15.21 -23.15
N GLN A 290 15.62 -15.64 -22.13
CA GLN A 290 16.50 -16.81 -22.22
C GLN A 290 15.73 -18.07 -22.64
N LEU A 291 14.52 -18.31 -22.11
CA LEU A 291 13.67 -19.42 -22.53
C LEU A 291 13.33 -19.34 -24.03
N LEU A 292 12.99 -18.15 -24.54
CA LEU A 292 12.73 -17.96 -25.95
C LEU A 292 13.98 -18.26 -26.80
N GLN A 293 15.16 -17.81 -26.37
CA GLN A 293 16.42 -18.09 -27.10
C GLN A 293 16.72 -19.59 -27.15
N GLU A 294 16.63 -20.29 -26.01
CA GLU A 294 16.89 -21.73 -25.92
C GLU A 294 15.86 -22.54 -26.73
N THR A 295 14.59 -22.13 -26.71
CA THR A 295 13.48 -22.86 -27.34
C THR A 295 13.38 -22.60 -28.85
N LEU A 296 13.63 -21.36 -29.27
CA LEU A 296 13.45 -20.89 -30.66
C LEU A 296 14.77 -20.71 -31.42
N LYS A 297 15.92 -20.99 -30.77
CA LYS A 297 17.26 -21.05 -31.36
C LYS A 297 17.67 -19.77 -32.11
N GLY A 298 17.46 -18.60 -31.50
CA GLY A 298 17.89 -17.31 -32.04
C GLY A 298 16.87 -16.63 -32.96
N THR A 299 15.64 -17.15 -33.07
CA THR A 299 14.56 -16.53 -33.87
C THR A 299 13.57 -15.70 -33.06
N GLU A 300 13.83 -15.52 -31.76
CA GLU A 300 12.99 -14.79 -30.82
C GLU A 300 12.80 -13.31 -31.18
N ASP A 301 13.82 -12.65 -31.75
CA ASP A 301 13.77 -11.24 -32.18
C ASP A 301 12.70 -11.01 -33.27
N GLY A 302 12.27 -12.06 -33.96
CA GLY A 302 11.14 -12.00 -34.90
C GLY A 302 9.78 -11.93 -34.22
N PHE A 303 9.66 -12.39 -32.98
CA PHE A 303 8.39 -12.53 -32.26
C PHE A 303 8.16 -11.47 -31.19
N VAL A 304 9.22 -11.01 -30.53
CA VAL A 304 9.15 -9.99 -29.46
C VAL A 304 10.08 -8.82 -29.79
N SER A 305 9.74 -7.63 -29.28
CA SER A 305 10.64 -6.48 -29.34
C SER A 305 11.62 -6.56 -28.17
N ALA A 306 12.75 -7.24 -28.38
CA ALA A 306 13.75 -7.47 -27.33
C ALA A 306 14.64 -6.23 -27.08
N ILE A 307 14.69 -5.75 -25.84
CA ILE A 307 15.45 -4.55 -25.45
C ILE A 307 16.44 -4.92 -24.35
N ASP A 308 17.71 -4.54 -24.50
CA ASP A 308 18.64 -4.54 -23.36
C ASP A 308 18.34 -3.31 -22.50
N VAL A 309 17.66 -3.52 -21.38
CA VAL A 309 17.36 -2.46 -20.42
C VAL A 309 18.58 -2.27 -19.53
N GLU A 310 19.26 -1.15 -19.69
CA GLU A 310 20.46 -0.80 -18.92
C GLU A 310 20.07 -0.50 -17.47
N GLY A 311 18.98 0.25 -17.28
CA GLY A 311 18.52 0.71 -15.97
C GLY A 311 19.49 1.68 -15.30
N ARG A 312 19.03 2.32 -14.24
CA ARG A 312 19.87 3.05 -13.27
C ARG A 312 19.15 3.13 -11.94
N ARG A 313 19.86 3.38 -10.85
CA ARG A 313 19.27 3.44 -9.50
C ARG A 313 18.13 4.45 -9.39
N GLY A 314 18.23 5.56 -10.11
CA GLY A 314 17.31 6.69 -10.00
C GLY A 314 17.38 7.37 -8.63
N ASN A 315 16.86 8.58 -8.54
CA ASN A 315 16.64 9.31 -7.29
C ASN A 315 15.52 10.33 -7.50
N ARG A 316 15.20 11.16 -6.48
CA ARG A 316 14.14 12.18 -6.59
C ARG A 316 14.31 13.13 -7.80
N ASN A 317 15.53 13.32 -8.30
CA ASN A 317 15.85 14.25 -9.39
C ASN A 317 16.19 13.56 -10.72
N ALA A 318 16.30 12.23 -10.75
CA ALA A 318 16.73 11.47 -11.92
C ALA A 318 15.94 10.15 -12.05
N PRO A 319 15.37 9.85 -13.23
CA PRO A 319 14.62 8.61 -13.44
C PRO A 319 15.48 7.35 -13.22
N ASN A 320 14.84 6.18 -13.10
CA ASN A 320 15.51 4.86 -12.98
C ASN A 320 15.88 4.20 -14.33
N TYR A 321 15.79 4.92 -15.45
CA TYR A 321 16.11 4.43 -16.80
C TYR A 321 17.03 5.37 -17.59
N THR A 322 17.88 4.85 -18.47
CA THR A 322 18.82 5.68 -19.26
C THR A 322 18.14 6.37 -20.45
N LYS A 323 18.83 7.31 -21.11
CA LYS A 323 18.33 7.92 -22.36
C LYS A 323 18.25 6.89 -23.50
N ALA A 324 19.11 5.87 -23.49
CA ALA A 324 19.09 4.79 -24.46
C ALA A 324 17.87 3.90 -24.24
N ASP A 325 17.61 3.50 -22.98
CA ASP A 325 16.40 2.76 -22.58
C ASP A 325 15.13 3.46 -23.11
N LEU A 326 14.98 4.75 -22.78
CA LEU A 326 13.84 5.55 -23.21
C LEU A 326 13.67 5.55 -24.74
N ARG A 327 14.76 5.75 -25.48
CA ARG A 327 14.74 5.79 -26.95
C ARG A 327 14.34 4.44 -27.53
N ASN A 328 14.91 3.35 -27.02
CA ASN A 328 14.67 2.00 -27.52
C ASN A 328 13.23 1.56 -27.30
N VAL A 329 12.69 1.78 -26.09
CA VAL A 329 11.30 1.44 -25.77
C VAL A 329 10.34 2.31 -26.59
N LYS A 330 10.59 3.62 -26.68
CA LYS A 330 9.78 4.53 -27.52
C LYS A 330 9.76 4.07 -28.98
N ASN A 331 10.92 3.74 -29.56
CA ASN A 331 11.00 3.26 -30.94
C ASN A 331 10.26 1.93 -31.13
N ALA A 332 10.33 1.01 -30.16
CA ALA A 332 9.60 -0.25 -30.19
C ALA A 332 8.07 -0.02 -30.11
N ILE A 333 7.61 0.92 -29.28
CA ILE A 333 6.18 1.33 -29.23
C ILE A 333 5.74 1.86 -30.60
N LEU A 334 6.49 2.79 -31.20
CA LEU A 334 6.17 3.37 -32.51
C LEU A 334 6.18 2.31 -33.62
N THR A 335 7.12 1.37 -33.58
CA THR A 335 7.20 0.27 -34.55
C THR A 335 5.97 -0.64 -34.44
N ALA A 336 5.58 -1.00 -33.20
CA ALA A 336 4.41 -1.83 -32.96
C ALA A 336 3.10 -1.10 -33.35
N SER A 337 2.96 0.17 -32.99
CA SER A 337 1.75 0.95 -33.25
C SER A 337 1.51 1.20 -34.75
N ASN A 338 2.56 1.28 -35.56
CA ASN A 338 2.47 1.36 -37.02
C ASN A 338 1.95 0.07 -37.68
N ASN A 339 2.04 -1.08 -37.01
CA ASN A 339 1.68 -2.37 -37.61
C ASN A 339 1.12 -3.37 -36.59
N ILE A 340 0.11 -2.94 -35.82
CA ILE A 340 -0.48 -3.73 -34.72
C ILE A 340 -0.91 -5.12 -35.21
N GLY A 341 -1.56 -5.22 -36.36
CA GLY A 341 -2.02 -6.51 -36.91
C GLY A 341 -0.87 -7.50 -37.17
N SER A 342 0.26 -7.04 -37.74
CA SER A 342 1.42 -7.91 -37.93
C SER A 342 2.01 -8.38 -36.60
N PHE A 343 2.12 -7.49 -35.61
CA PHE A 343 2.65 -7.82 -34.29
C PHE A 343 1.73 -8.79 -33.53
N GLN A 344 0.40 -8.61 -33.60
CA GLN A 344 -0.57 -9.54 -33.02
C GLN A 344 -0.47 -10.94 -33.67
N ASN A 345 -0.30 -11.00 -34.99
CA ASN A 345 -0.09 -12.27 -35.69
C ASN A 345 1.20 -12.96 -35.24
N ARG A 346 2.28 -12.20 -35.00
CA ARG A 346 3.53 -12.74 -34.44
C ARG A 346 3.33 -13.26 -33.02
N ALA A 347 2.58 -12.56 -32.17
CA ALA A 347 2.26 -13.02 -30.82
C ALA A 347 1.45 -14.33 -30.83
N LYS A 348 0.47 -14.48 -31.74
CA LYS A 348 -0.27 -15.74 -31.95
C LYS A 348 0.64 -16.89 -32.36
N GLN A 349 1.54 -16.64 -33.32
CA GLN A 349 2.51 -17.63 -33.77
C GLN A 349 3.48 -18.03 -32.65
N LEU A 350 3.94 -17.06 -31.85
CA LEU A 350 4.82 -17.31 -30.71
C LEU A 350 4.17 -18.26 -29.70
N LYS A 351 2.93 -17.96 -29.27
CA LYS A 351 2.17 -18.84 -28.36
C LYS A 351 2.05 -20.25 -28.93
N SER A 352 1.64 -20.38 -30.19
CA SER A 352 1.46 -21.67 -30.85
C SER A 352 2.76 -22.49 -30.87
N ARG A 353 3.89 -21.86 -31.21
CA ARG A 353 5.21 -22.52 -31.21
C ARG A 353 5.68 -22.94 -29.82
N LEU A 354 5.38 -22.13 -28.80
CA LEU A 354 5.72 -22.48 -27.42
C LEU A 354 4.86 -23.63 -26.91
N GLN A 355 3.56 -23.65 -27.21
CA GLN A 355 2.70 -24.80 -26.87
C GLN A 355 3.16 -26.08 -27.57
N GLU A 356 3.58 -26.00 -28.84
CA GLU A 356 4.14 -27.14 -29.57
C GLU A 356 5.42 -27.68 -28.92
N LYS A 357 6.31 -26.78 -28.46
CA LYS A 357 7.64 -27.16 -27.95
C LYS A 357 7.69 -27.47 -26.46
N LEU A 358 6.85 -26.80 -25.66
CA LEU A 358 6.93 -26.79 -24.19
C LEU A 358 5.61 -27.17 -23.53
N VAL A 359 4.55 -27.45 -24.31
CA VAL A 359 3.17 -27.76 -23.86
C VAL A 359 2.46 -26.59 -23.17
N CYS A 360 3.15 -25.83 -22.33
CA CYS A 360 2.69 -24.61 -21.64
C CYS A 360 1.40 -24.80 -20.84
N ARG A 361 1.24 -25.94 -20.16
CA ARG A 361 0.10 -26.24 -19.28
C ARG A 361 0.54 -26.55 -17.86
N TRP A 362 -0.24 -26.12 -16.88
CA TRP A 362 0.06 -26.36 -15.45
C TRP A 362 0.12 -27.86 -15.08
N ASP A 363 -0.71 -28.70 -15.70
CA ASP A 363 -0.64 -30.14 -15.49
C ASP A 363 0.62 -30.76 -16.13
N HIS A 364 1.20 -30.13 -17.16
CA HIS A 364 2.50 -30.53 -17.66
C HIS A 364 3.62 -30.10 -16.71
N THR A 365 3.57 -28.89 -16.14
CA THR A 365 4.49 -28.46 -15.07
C THR A 365 4.45 -29.41 -13.88
N GLY A 366 3.25 -29.84 -13.47
CA GLY A 366 3.06 -30.84 -12.42
C GLY A 366 3.68 -32.19 -12.78
N ARG A 367 3.57 -32.63 -14.03
CA ARG A 367 4.23 -33.85 -14.52
C ARG A 367 5.75 -33.73 -14.50
N GLN A 368 6.32 -32.64 -15.00
CA GLN A 368 7.77 -32.36 -14.90
C GLN A 368 8.26 -32.43 -13.45
N PHE A 369 7.47 -31.90 -12.52
CA PHE A 369 7.76 -31.95 -11.10
C PHE A 369 7.76 -33.40 -10.57
N LEU A 370 6.69 -34.17 -10.84
CA LEU A 370 6.57 -35.56 -10.39
C LEU A 370 7.65 -36.48 -11.00
N GLU A 371 7.96 -36.31 -12.29
CA GLU A 371 9.05 -37.02 -12.98
C GLU A 371 10.40 -36.69 -12.33
N GLY A 372 10.65 -35.41 -12.00
CA GLY A 372 11.85 -35.00 -11.28
C GLY A 372 11.96 -35.55 -9.86
N LEU A 373 10.84 -35.93 -9.24
CA LEU A 373 10.82 -36.66 -7.96
C LEU A 373 11.01 -38.18 -8.14
N GLY A 374 10.96 -38.70 -9.37
CA GLY A 374 10.99 -40.14 -9.65
C GLY A 374 9.71 -40.86 -9.24
N ILE A 375 8.55 -40.20 -9.35
CA ILE A 375 7.23 -40.79 -9.08
C ILE A 375 6.64 -41.26 -10.42
N ASP A 376 6.74 -42.56 -10.71
CA ASP A 376 6.21 -43.18 -11.92
C ASP A 376 4.67 -43.25 -11.92
N GLY A 377 4.04 -43.03 -13.09
CA GLY A 377 2.60 -43.25 -13.29
C GLY A 377 1.69 -42.03 -13.15
N ALA A 378 2.18 -40.80 -13.38
CA ALA A 378 1.32 -39.63 -13.47
C ALA A 378 0.18 -39.90 -14.48
N PRO A 379 -1.11 -39.69 -14.09
CA PRO A 379 -2.23 -40.05 -14.93
C PRO A 379 -2.07 -39.37 -16.29
N GLY A 380 -2.17 -40.17 -17.36
CA GLY A 380 -2.26 -39.66 -18.73
C GLY A 380 -3.40 -38.66 -18.86
N PRO A 381 -3.46 -37.87 -19.96
CA PRO A 381 -4.46 -36.83 -20.12
C PRO A 381 -5.85 -37.43 -19.92
N SER A 382 -6.46 -37.16 -18.76
CA SER A 382 -7.87 -37.44 -18.53
C SER A 382 -8.62 -36.52 -19.47
N SER A 383 -9.19 -37.11 -20.51
CA SER A 383 -10.24 -36.51 -21.32
C SER A 383 -11.47 -36.33 -20.44
N ALA A 384 -11.45 -35.33 -19.57
CA ALA A 384 -12.68 -34.70 -19.14
C ALA A 384 -13.14 -33.83 -20.33
N SER A 385 -13.81 -34.47 -21.29
CA SER A 385 -14.60 -33.74 -22.28
C SER A 385 -15.58 -32.83 -21.54
N PRO A 386 -15.76 -31.57 -21.96
CA PRO A 386 -16.88 -30.78 -21.48
C PRO A 386 -18.15 -31.49 -21.94
N ALA A 387 -18.96 -31.95 -20.98
CA ALA A 387 -20.25 -32.50 -21.29
C ALA A 387 -21.06 -31.46 -22.06
N ASP A 388 -21.55 -31.89 -23.23
CA ASP A 388 -22.59 -31.23 -24.01
C ASP A 388 -23.70 -30.74 -23.08
N ASN A 389 -24.06 -29.47 -23.23
CA ASN A 389 -25.40 -29.02 -22.90
C ASN A 389 -25.87 -28.05 -23.99
N GLN A 390 -26.28 -28.63 -25.12
CA GLN A 390 -27.16 -27.95 -26.06
C GLN A 390 -28.62 -28.10 -25.59
N SER A 391 -29.33 -26.96 -25.64
CA SER A 391 -30.77 -26.86 -25.92
C SER A 391 -31.77 -27.31 -24.85
N ALA A 392 -32.23 -26.33 -24.06
CA ALA A 392 -33.67 -26.15 -23.79
C ALA A 392 -34.01 -24.66 -24.00
N ALA A 393 -35.04 -24.39 -24.79
CA ALA A 393 -35.56 -23.05 -25.11
C ALA A 393 -36.59 -22.58 -24.04
N PRO A 394 -37.16 -21.36 -24.14
CA PRO A 394 -37.05 -20.33 -23.12
C PRO A 394 -38.30 -20.22 -22.24
N ASP A 395 -38.11 -20.15 -20.92
CA ASP A 395 -39.15 -19.69 -19.99
C ASP A 395 -38.71 -18.39 -19.30
N THR A 396 -39.41 -17.33 -19.69
CA THR A 396 -39.83 -16.14 -18.92
C THR A 396 -38.87 -15.48 -17.92
N GLU A 397 -38.55 -14.22 -18.24
CA GLU A 397 -37.91 -13.20 -17.41
C GLU A 397 -38.36 -13.18 -15.94
N GLN A 398 -37.41 -13.31 -15.01
CA GLN A 398 -37.42 -12.67 -13.70
C GLN A 398 -36.00 -12.21 -13.30
N PRO A 399 -35.84 -11.09 -12.59
CA PRO A 399 -34.55 -10.44 -12.37
C PRO A 399 -33.75 -11.17 -11.27
N HIS A 400 -32.63 -11.80 -11.64
CA HIS A 400 -31.70 -12.37 -10.67
C HIS A 400 -30.82 -11.30 -10.03
N SER A 401 -31.18 -10.97 -8.79
CA SER A 401 -30.35 -10.35 -7.77
C SER A 401 -29.03 -11.14 -7.58
N THR A 402 -27.91 -10.50 -7.88
CA THR A 402 -26.57 -10.92 -7.43
C THR A 402 -26.45 -10.71 -5.93
N LYS A 403 -26.36 -11.80 -5.15
CA LYS A 403 -26.03 -11.73 -3.72
C LYS A 403 -24.54 -11.42 -3.55
N PRO A 404 -24.16 -10.42 -2.73
CA PRO A 404 -22.77 -10.10 -2.46
C PRO A 404 -22.11 -11.19 -1.60
N ASN A 405 -20.81 -11.38 -1.82
CA ASN A 405 -19.97 -12.39 -1.20
C ASN A 405 -19.94 -12.24 0.34
N ALA A 406 -20.00 -13.34 1.10
CA ALA A 406 -20.17 -13.32 2.57
C ALA A 406 -19.06 -12.56 3.32
N ARG A 407 -17.82 -12.54 2.80
CA ARG A 407 -16.68 -11.75 3.32
C ARG A 407 -16.83 -10.23 3.11
N SER A 408 -17.50 -9.83 2.02
CA SER A 408 -17.89 -8.42 1.77
C SER A 408 -19.04 -8.03 2.70
N GLN A 409 -19.99 -8.92 2.94
CA GLN A 409 -21.09 -8.69 3.89
C GLN A 409 -20.61 -8.56 5.34
N THR A 410 -19.67 -9.38 5.83
CA THR A 410 -19.18 -9.26 7.23
C THR A 410 -18.34 -8.00 7.45
N ARG A 411 -17.51 -7.61 6.46
CA ARG A 411 -16.78 -6.33 6.52
C ARG A 411 -17.71 -5.12 6.36
N SER A 412 -18.74 -5.19 5.51
CA SER A 412 -19.77 -4.14 5.37
C SER A 412 -20.59 -4.01 6.66
N GLN A 413 -21.01 -5.13 7.27
CA GLN A 413 -21.72 -5.16 8.55
C GLN A 413 -20.90 -4.51 9.67
N SER A 414 -19.61 -4.86 9.82
CA SER A 414 -18.76 -4.19 10.83
C SER A 414 -18.51 -2.70 10.56
N ARG A 415 -18.63 -2.23 9.31
CA ARG A 415 -18.49 -0.80 8.94
C ARG A 415 -19.78 -0.04 9.23
N GLU A 416 -20.92 -0.60 8.84
CA GLU A 416 -22.26 -0.08 9.09
C GLU A 416 -22.54 0.00 10.60
N GLU A 417 -22.15 -1.02 11.37
CA GLU A 417 -22.26 -1.03 12.84
C GLU A 417 -21.43 0.09 13.51
N ARG A 418 -20.19 0.30 13.05
CA ARG A 418 -19.32 1.38 13.58
C ARG A 418 -19.89 2.76 13.26
N PHE A 419 -20.37 2.95 12.03
CA PHE A 419 -21.00 4.20 11.62
C PHE A 419 -22.30 4.45 12.42
N ALA A 420 -23.05 3.39 12.72
CA ALA A 420 -24.24 3.47 13.57
C ALA A 420 -23.90 3.85 15.03
N ILE A 421 -22.79 3.36 15.60
CA ILE A 421 -22.32 3.74 16.94
C ILE A 421 -21.96 5.23 16.99
N LEU A 422 -21.17 5.72 16.02
CA LEU A 422 -20.80 7.12 15.94
C LEU A 422 -22.03 8.02 15.83
N LYS A 423 -22.92 7.73 14.88
CA LYS A 423 -24.19 8.48 14.73
C LYS A 423 -24.99 8.48 16.02
N THR A 424 -25.00 7.37 16.77
CA THR A 424 -25.70 7.29 18.05
C THR A 424 -25.07 8.19 19.11
N ALA A 425 -23.74 8.23 19.18
CA ALA A 425 -23.02 9.06 20.14
C ALA A 425 -23.19 10.56 19.87
N ILE A 426 -23.01 11.00 18.62
CA ILE A 426 -23.21 12.40 18.22
C ILE A 426 -24.67 12.83 18.47
N ARG A 427 -25.65 12.00 18.09
CA ARG A 427 -27.07 12.27 18.36
C ARG A 427 -27.34 12.41 19.85
N LYS A 428 -26.76 11.55 20.69
CA LYS A 428 -26.93 11.62 22.14
C LYS A 428 -26.39 12.93 22.71
N ALA A 429 -25.19 13.34 22.28
CA ALA A 429 -24.59 14.61 22.70
C ALA A 429 -25.43 15.83 22.25
N LEU A 430 -25.95 15.82 21.02
CA LEU A 430 -26.84 16.88 20.51
C LEU A 430 -28.16 16.96 21.28
N VAL A 431 -28.77 15.83 21.64
CA VAL A 431 -30.02 15.80 22.42
C VAL A 431 -29.84 16.41 23.81
N CYS A 432 -28.62 16.42 24.36
CA CYS A 432 -28.34 17.00 25.67
C CYS A 432 -28.44 18.54 25.69
N SER A 433 -28.43 19.23 24.56
CA SER A 433 -28.57 20.69 24.51
C SER A 433 -29.46 21.17 23.35
N SER A 434 -30.69 21.59 23.67
CA SER A 434 -31.61 22.21 22.69
C SER A 434 -31.01 23.46 22.06
N ARG A 435 -30.26 24.24 22.84
CA ARG A 435 -29.59 25.45 22.39
C ARG A 435 -28.55 25.17 21.31
N VAL A 436 -27.70 24.16 21.51
CA VAL A 436 -26.70 23.77 20.49
C VAL A 436 -27.39 23.35 19.20
N VAL A 437 -28.50 22.62 19.29
CA VAL A 437 -29.31 22.26 18.11
C VAL A 437 -29.93 23.48 17.43
N ASP A 438 -30.49 24.42 18.18
CA ASP A 438 -31.08 25.65 17.63
C ASP A 438 -30.01 26.49 16.88
N LEU A 439 -28.82 26.63 17.47
CA LEU A 439 -27.70 27.35 16.87
C LEU A 439 -27.15 26.64 15.61
N LEU A 440 -27.00 25.31 15.66
CA LEU A 440 -26.57 24.51 14.50
C LEU A 440 -27.59 24.55 13.35
N GLU A 441 -28.90 24.57 13.65
CA GLU A 441 -29.93 24.75 12.62
C GLU A 441 -29.94 26.15 12.02
N GLY A 442 -29.56 27.17 12.81
CA GLY A 442 -29.34 28.53 12.32
C GLY A 442 -28.22 28.58 11.28
N ASP A 443 -27.11 27.89 11.54
CA ASP A 443 -25.93 27.89 10.66
C ASP A 443 -26.07 26.98 9.43
N PHE A 444 -26.65 25.77 9.56
CA PHE A 444 -26.89 24.88 8.42
C PHE A 444 -28.18 25.21 7.64
N GLY A 445 -28.97 26.19 8.10
CA GLY A 445 -30.32 26.46 7.62
C GLY A 445 -31.36 25.47 8.19
N SER A 446 -32.58 25.94 8.42
CA SER A 446 -33.64 25.18 9.09
C SER A 446 -33.83 23.77 8.47
N THR A 447 -33.92 22.77 9.32
CA THR A 447 -34.18 21.36 8.95
C THR A 447 -35.64 21.08 8.59
N ALA A 448 -36.51 22.11 8.65
CA ALA A 448 -37.91 22.01 8.33
C ALA A 448 -38.12 21.84 6.81
N SER A 449 -38.31 20.58 6.39
CA SER A 449 -38.99 20.29 5.12
C SER A 449 -40.33 21.03 5.09
N SER A 450 -40.70 21.62 3.96
CA SER A 450 -41.89 22.45 3.76
C SER A 450 -43.24 21.69 3.82
N SER A 451 -43.30 20.53 4.47
CA SER A 451 -44.56 19.84 4.78
C SER A 451 -44.36 18.76 5.86
N PRO A 452 -44.57 19.12 7.15
CA PRO A 452 -45.35 18.23 8.01
C PRO A 452 -46.30 18.99 8.96
N THR A 453 -47.43 18.36 9.27
CA THR A 453 -48.49 18.85 10.18
C THR A 453 -48.11 18.87 11.67
N LYS A 454 -46.83 18.60 12.03
CA LYS A 454 -46.31 18.63 13.40
C LYS A 454 -44.82 19.01 13.41
N PRO A 455 -44.35 19.89 14.33
CA PRO A 455 -42.95 20.26 14.42
C PRO A 455 -42.08 19.02 14.77
N PRO A 456 -40.87 18.91 14.18
CA PRO A 456 -39.99 17.79 14.44
C PRO A 456 -39.56 17.76 15.91
N THR A 457 -39.52 16.57 16.48
CA THR A 457 -39.03 16.34 17.84
C THR A 457 -37.53 16.65 17.96
N MET A 458 -37.06 16.92 19.18
CA MET A 458 -35.63 17.17 19.44
C MET A 458 -34.72 16.05 18.93
N SER A 459 -35.18 14.79 19.03
CA SER A 459 -34.42 13.63 18.54
C SER A 459 -34.35 13.60 17.00
N GLU A 460 -35.41 14.00 16.30
CA GLU A 460 -35.42 14.10 14.84
C GLU A 460 -34.53 15.24 14.35
N ARG A 461 -34.57 16.40 15.01
CA ARG A 461 -33.69 17.54 14.74
C ARG A 461 -32.22 17.17 14.93
N ALA A 462 -31.89 16.54 16.07
CA ALA A 462 -30.54 16.05 16.35
C ALA A 462 -30.06 14.99 15.34
N ARG A 463 -30.95 14.13 14.85
CA ARG A 463 -30.61 13.15 13.79
C ARG A 463 -30.24 13.85 12.48
N LEU A 464 -31.05 14.80 12.02
CA LEU A 464 -30.81 15.53 10.77
C LEU A 464 -29.51 16.36 10.83
N LEU A 465 -29.25 17.00 11.96
CA LEU A 465 -27.98 17.71 12.18
C LEU A 465 -26.77 16.77 12.23
N CYS A 466 -26.89 15.60 12.87
CA CYS A 466 -25.83 14.59 12.87
C CYS A 466 -25.51 14.11 11.46
N ASP A 467 -26.53 13.85 10.63
CA ASP A 467 -26.33 13.44 9.23
C ASP A 467 -25.62 14.56 8.45
N ARG A 468 -26.06 15.82 8.59
CA ARG A 468 -25.41 16.98 7.95
C ARG A 468 -23.97 17.21 8.38
N LEU A 469 -23.69 17.16 9.68
CA LEU A 469 -22.34 17.33 10.23
C LEU A 469 -21.35 16.28 9.68
N LEU A 470 -21.84 15.07 9.38
CA LEU A 470 -21.02 14.00 8.81
C LEU A 470 -20.85 14.11 7.29
N GLU A 471 -21.76 14.82 6.60
CA GLU A 471 -21.76 15.02 5.14
C GLU A 471 -20.98 16.26 4.70
N VAL A 472 -20.86 17.29 5.54
CA VAL A 472 -20.12 18.51 5.17
C VAL A 472 -18.60 18.33 5.28
N HIS A 473 -17.88 19.20 4.56
CA HIS A 473 -16.43 19.25 4.60
C HIS A 473 -15.89 19.50 6.00
N PHE A 474 -14.76 18.86 6.32
CA PHE A 474 -14.13 18.92 7.64
C PHE A 474 -13.97 20.36 8.14
N THR A 475 -13.44 21.23 7.28
CA THR A 475 -13.23 22.65 7.59
C THR A 475 -14.53 23.38 7.87
N GLU A 476 -15.62 22.99 7.21
CA GLU A 476 -16.95 23.58 7.39
C GLU A 476 -17.59 23.12 8.70
N ALA A 477 -17.47 21.84 9.06
CA ALA A 477 -17.92 21.33 10.34
C ALA A 477 -17.19 22.02 11.51
N VAL A 478 -15.86 22.19 11.43
CA VAL A 478 -15.07 22.91 12.44
C VAL A 478 -15.48 24.38 12.51
N ARG A 479 -15.67 25.05 11.36
CA ARG A 479 -16.12 26.45 11.30
C ARG A 479 -17.46 26.62 12.00
N VAL A 480 -18.44 25.78 11.70
CA VAL A 480 -19.79 25.82 12.28
C VAL A 480 -19.74 25.56 13.79
N LEU A 481 -19.00 24.54 14.24
CA LEU A 481 -18.87 24.25 15.68
C LEU A 481 -18.20 25.42 16.43
N ASN A 482 -17.19 26.07 15.83
CA ASN A 482 -16.54 27.24 16.41
C ASN A 482 -17.48 28.44 16.51
N GLN A 483 -18.32 28.65 15.49
CA GLN A 483 -19.31 29.71 15.48
C GLN A 483 -20.37 29.47 16.57
N VAL A 484 -20.90 28.25 16.67
CA VAL A 484 -21.82 27.85 17.74
C VAL A 484 -21.18 28.02 19.12
N ARG A 485 -19.91 27.61 19.28
CA ARG A 485 -19.16 27.80 20.52
C ARG A 485 -19.03 29.28 20.89
N LEU A 486 -18.70 30.12 19.91
CA LEU A 486 -18.58 31.57 20.13
C LEU A 486 -19.91 32.18 20.59
N LEU A 487 -21.03 31.79 19.99
CA LEU A 487 -22.36 32.28 20.37
C LEU A 487 -22.75 31.82 21.78
N VAL A 488 -22.48 30.56 22.14
CA VAL A 488 -22.68 30.06 23.51
C VAL A 488 -21.85 30.87 24.51
N ASP A 489 -20.56 31.09 24.23
CA ASP A 489 -19.66 31.85 25.10
C ASP A 489 -20.11 33.32 25.28
N LEU A 490 -20.65 33.94 24.22
CA LEU A 490 -21.09 35.35 24.23
C LEU A 490 -22.41 35.56 24.99
N GLU A 491 -23.35 34.63 24.83
CA GLU A 491 -24.70 34.79 25.35
C GLU A 491 -24.87 34.20 26.76
N ASP A 492 -24.19 33.08 27.09
CA ASP A 492 -24.17 32.51 28.44
C ASP A 492 -22.90 31.65 28.68
N PRO A 493 -21.80 32.27 29.14
CA PRO A 493 -20.53 31.57 29.36
C PRO A 493 -20.58 30.52 30.49
N ILE A 494 -21.70 30.38 31.22
CA ILE A 494 -21.88 29.42 32.31
C ILE A 494 -22.71 28.20 31.86
N ASP A 495 -23.22 28.17 30.62
CA ASP A 495 -23.98 27.05 30.06
C ASP A 495 -23.09 25.82 29.80
N ARG A 496 -22.73 25.14 30.89
CA ARG A 496 -21.90 23.93 30.90
C ARG A 496 -22.51 22.81 30.07
N THR A 497 -23.84 22.79 29.93
CA THR A 497 -24.55 21.78 29.15
C THR A 497 -24.29 21.99 27.66
N ALA A 498 -24.41 23.22 27.16
CA ALA A 498 -24.06 23.54 25.77
C ALA A 498 -22.56 23.37 25.51
N VAL A 499 -21.70 23.81 26.43
CA VAL A 499 -20.25 23.61 26.37
C VAL A 499 -19.87 22.14 26.24
N ASN A 500 -20.42 21.28 27.11
CA ASN A 500 -20.11 19.86 27.10
C ASN A 500 -20.69 19.16 25.86
N ALA A 501 -21.88 19.56 25.40
CA ALA A 501 -22.46 19.01 24.17
C ALA A 501 -21.59 19.32 22.95
N ILE A 502 -21.09 20.56 22.81
CA ILE A 502 -20.15 20.93 21.75
C ILE A 502 -18.84 20.13 21.87
N ALA A 503 -18.30 20.00 23.08
CA ALA A 503 -17.06 19.25 23.31
C ALA A 503 -17.22 17.76 23.01
N GLU A 504 -18.35 17.14 23.38
CA GLU A 504 -18.64 15.74 23.06
C GLU A 504 -18.83 15.53 21.54
N VAL A 505 -19.62 16.38 20.87
CA VAL A 505 -19.78 16.31 19.41
C VAL A 505 -18.43 16.48 18.70
N SER A 506 -17.64 17.47 19.12
CA SER A 506 -16.29 17.73 18.60
C SER A 506 -15.37 16.54 18.84
N ALA A 507 -15.40 15.93 20.03
CA ALA A 507 -14.58 14.78 20.36
C ALA A 507 -14.90 13.54 19.49
N TRP A 508 -16.17 13.36 19.13
CA TRP A 508 -16.59 12.29 18.20
C TRP A 508 -16.28 12.59 16.74
N LEU A 509 -16.18 13.87 16.37
CA LEU A 509 -15.78 14.30 15.05
C LEU A 509 -14.25 14.35 14.89
N PHE A 510 -13.44 14.43 15.95
CA PHE A 510 -11.96 14.48 15.84
C PHE A 510 -11.26 13.20 16.36
N PRO A 511 -11.44 12.03 15.71
CA PRO A 511 -11.05 10.74 16.27
C PRO A 511 -9.54 10.53 16.47
N TRP A 512 -8.68 11.24 15.72
CA TRP A 512 -7.21 11.11 15.82
C TRP A 512 -6.58 11.78 17.05
N LEU A 513 -7.36 12.52 17.85
CA LEU A 513 -6.90 13.10 19.11
C LEU A 513 -7.07 12.16 20.32
N HIS A 514 -7.40 10.88 20.14
CA HIS A 514 -7.68 9.95 21.25
C HIS A 514 -6.80 8.69 21.20
N ILE A 515 -5.78 8.55 22.07
CA ILE A 515 -5.33 7.23 22.60
C ILE A 515 -4.61 7.38 23.95
N ARG A 516 -5.15 6.74 25.02
CA ARG A 516 -4.34 6.08 26.07
C ARG A 516 -5.12 4.93 26.76
N ASP A 517 -4.56 3.70 26.81
CA ASP A 517 -3.90 3.13 28.02
C ASP A 517 -3.80 1.57 28.17
N GLU A 518 -2.65 1.18 28.76
CA GLU A 518 -2.28 0.06 29.64
C GLU A 518 -2.58 -1.44 29.37
N SER A 519 -3.27 -1.86 28.30
CA SER A 519 -3.56 -3.30 28.08
C SER A 519 -3.30 -3.85 26.68
N ILE A 520 -2.51 -3.15 25.88
CA ILE A 520 -2.23 -3.56 24.49
C ILE A 520 -0.77 -4.02 24.39
N ASP A 521 -0.61 -5.32 24.15
CA ASP A 521 0.60 -5.89 23.58
C ASP A 521 0.75 -5.37 22.15
N CYS A 522 1.73 -4.48 21.98
CA CYS A 522 2.00 -3.70 20.76
C CYS A 522 2.96 -4.39 19.78
N ASP A 523 3.25 -5.68 19.94
CA ASP A 523 4.24 -6.41 19.11
C ASP A 523 3.83 -6.64 17.63
N ARG A 524 2.69 -6.12 17.15
CA ARG A 524 2.19 -6.30 15.77
C ARG A 524 1.93 -5.02 14.99
N TRP A 525 2.75 -4.00 15.21
CA TRP A 525 2.91 -2.86 14.31
C TRP A 525 4.25 -3.00 13.56
N GLU A 526 4.38 -4.04 12.74
CA GLU A 526 5.63 -4.25 12.01
C GLU A 526 5.74 -3.31 10.80
N HIS A 527 6.32 -2.14 11.09
CA HIS A 527 7.09 -1.23 10.22
C HIS A 527 6.50 0.13 9.84
N LYS A 528 5.58 0.67 10.64
CA LYS A 528 5.54 2.12 10.82
C LYS A 528 5.39 2.39 12.29
N GLU A 529 6.39 3.04 12.87
CA GLU A 529 6.27 3.60 14.21
C GLU A 529 5.00 4.45 14.25
N LEU A 530 4.33 4.44 15.40
CA LEU A 530 3.08 5.16 15.63
C LEU A 530 3.27 6.70 15.49
N GLY A 531 4.45 7.15 15.05
CA GLY A 531 5.00 8.50 14.80
C GLY A 531 4.52 9.26 13.54
N GLU A 532 3.84 8.61 12.58
CA GLU A 532 3.33 9.32 11.40
C GLU A 532 1.86 9.72 11.61
N ILE A 533 1.62 11.02 11.77
CA ILE A 533 0.30 11.59 11.51
C ILE A 533 -0.04 11.24 10.06
N ILE A 534 -1.02 10.37 9.85
CA ILE A 534 -1.57 10.11 8.53
C ILE A 534 -2.29 11.40 8.12
N ALA A 535 -1.69 12.18 7.23
CA ALA A 535 -2.37 13.29 6.59
C ALA A 535 -3.61 12.72 5.88
N LEU A 536 -4.78 13.31 6.14
CA LEU A 536 -5.96 12.99 5.36
C LEU A 536 -5.63 13.27 3.88
N PRO A 537 -5.86 12.32 2.96
CA PRO A 537 -5.74 12.57 1.53
C PRO A 537 -6.53 13.84 1.15
N SER A 538 -5.95 14.67 0.27
CA SER A 538 -6.52 15.98 -0.10
C SER A 538 -7.88 15.91 -0.82
N ASP A 539 -8.32 14.70 -1.15
CA ASP A 539 -9.55 14.31 -1.82
C ASP A 539 -10.60 13.69 -0.87
N ILE A 540 -10.35 13.62 0.44
CA ILE A 540 -11.39 13.28 1.42
C ILE A 540 -12.18 14.54 1.77
N GLU A 541 -13.42 14.61 1.27
CA GLU A 541 -14.27 15.79 1.29
C GLU A 541 -15.24 15.82 2.48
N SER A 542 -15.39 14.74 3.27
CA SER A 542 -16.31 14.70 4.43
C SER A 542 -15.89 13.71 5.53
N PHE A 543 -16.46 13.87 6.74
CA PHE A 543 -16.22 12.94 7.86
C PHE A 543 -16.72 11.51 7.58
N ALA A 544 -17.81 11.37 6.83
CA ALA A 544 -18.31 10.08 6.40
C ALA A 544 -17.27 9.33 5.55
N GLU A 545 -16.53 10.03 4.69
CA GLU A 545 -15.48 9.45 3.85
C GLU A 545 -14.25 8.99 4.65
N ILE A 546 -13.84 9.73 5.69
CA ILE A 546 -12.76 9.33 6.61
C ILE A 546 -13.05 7.96 7.25
N ILE A 547 -14.31 7.74 7.66
CA ILE A 547 -14.75 6.51 8.31
C ILE A 547 -14.91 5.37 7.29
N MET A 548 -15.44 5.69 6.10
CA MET A 548 -15.62 4.71 5.02
C MET A 548 -14.28 4.26 4.40
N ALA A 549 -13.23 5.08 4.46
CA ALA A 549 -11.87 4.76 4.06
C ALA A 549 -11.17 3.75 5.00
N GLY A 550 -11.74 3.46 6.18
CA GLY A 550 -11.23 2.40 7.06
C GLY A 550 -9.94 2.76 7.81
N ILE A 551 -9.68 4.05 8.03
CA ILE A 551 -8.68 4.55 8.98
C ILE A 551 -9.19 4.18 10.39
N ASP A 552 -8.83 2.98 10.85
CA ASP A 552 -9.42 2.24 11.99
C ASP A 552 -9.20 2.94 13.34
N ILE A 553 -10.17 2.81 14.27
CA ILE A 553 -9.89 2.07 15.51
C ILE A 553 -11.15 1.52 16.21
N ARG A 554 -11.23 0.19 16.24
CA ARG A 554 -11.52 -0.70 17.38
C ARG A 554 -11.90 0.02 18.70
N MET A 555 -13.03 -0.38 19.30
CA MET A 555 -13.62 0.09 20.58
C MET A 555 -12.68 0.92 21.47
N ALA A 556 -12.52 2.21 21.17
CA ALA A 556 -11.85 3.13 22.08
C ALA A 556 -12.76 3.32 23.30
N ARG A 557 -12.28 2.97 24.50
CA ARG A 557 -12.87 3.51 25.73
C ARG A 557 -12.48 4.97 25.82
N PHE A 558 -13.48 5.84 25.79
CA PHE A 558 -13.32 7.29 25.89
C PHE A 558 -12.65 7.67 27.22
N GLN A 559 -11.51 8.36 27.14
CA GLN A 559 -10.98 9.17 28.23
C GLN A 559 -10.51 10.53 27.68
N PRO A 560 -11.00 11.65 28.23
CA PRO A 560 -10.58 12.98 27.79
C PRO A 560 -9.10 13.24 28.11
N ILE A 561 -8.35 13.83 27.17
CA ILE A 561 -6.98 14.32 27.38
C ILE A 561 -7.03 15.48 28.37
N ARG A 562 -6.39 15.33 29.52
CA ARG A 562 -6.30 16.36 30.57
C ARG A 562 -4.85 16.76 30.84
N SER A 563 -3.88 15.98 30.35
CA SER A 563 -2.44 16.19 30.49
C SER A 563 -1.67 15.63 29.29
N VAL A 564 -0.38 15.96 29.19
CA VAL A 564 0.50 15.46 28.10
C VAL A 564 0.77 13.96 28.20
N ARG A 565 0.54 13.36 29.36
CA ARG A 565 0.58 11.89 29.51
C ARG A 565 -0.59 11.20 28.83
N ASP A 566 -1.65 11.92 28.48
CA ASP A 566 -2.82 11.39 27.77
C ASP A 566 -2.65 11.48 26.24
N TRP A 567 -1.55 12.10 25.77
CA TRP A 567 -1.21 12.14 24.35
C TRP A 567 -0.59 10.82 23.90
N PRO A 568 -0.93 10.31 22.70
CA PRO A 568 -0.23 9.18 22.12
C PRO A 568 1.25 9.56 21.93
N ARG A 569 2.20 8.66 22.27
CA ARG A 569 3.68 8.86 22.14
C ARG A 569 4.18 9.05 20.69
N SER A 570 3.27 9.37 19.80
CA SER A 570 3.24 8.91 18.43
C SER A 570 2.67 10.01 17.52
N VAL A 571 1.88 10.93 18.06
CA VAL A 571 1.45 12.16 17.36
C VAL A 571 2.59 13.21 17.35
N VAL A 572 3.79 12.82 17.79
CA VAL A 572 4.89 13.71 18.06
C VAL A 572 6.04 13.41 17.10
N SER A 573 6.19 14.24 16.06
CA SER A 573 7.49 14.37 15.39
C SER A 573 8.45 15.05 16.37
N LEU A 574 9.05 14.25 17.25
CA LEU A 574 10.17 14.70 18.07
C LEU A 574 11.39 14.75 17.17
N SER A 575 11.81 15.94 16.77
CA SER A 575 13.13 16.11 16.17
C SER A 575 14.20 15.89 17.24
N PHE A 576 14.58 14.63 17.46
CA PHE A 576 15.83 14.33 18.12
C PHE A 576 16.95 14.49 17.08
N GLY A 577 18.04 15.18 17.46
CA GLY A 577 19.31 14.88 16.82
C GLY A 577 19.52 13.37 16.88
N THR A 578 19.98 12.77 15.78
CA THR A 578 20.36 11.37 15.52
C THR A 578 19.80 10.22 16.41
N PRO A 579 19.44 9.04 15.84
CA PRO A 579 18.90 7.90 16.60
C PRO A 579 19.76 7.39 17.79
N GLU A 580 21.07 7.66 17.81
CA GLU A 580 21.95 7.34 18.95
C GLU A 580 21.77 8.29 20.15
N GLU A 581 21.23 9.49 19.95
CA GLU A 581 20.95 10.47 21.02
C GLU A 581 19.57 10.25 21.69
N ALA A 582 18.70 9.39 21.14
CA ALA A 582 17.45 8.99 21.81
C ALA A 582 17.69 8.13 23.08
N LYS A 583 18.92 7.64 23.28
CA LYS A 583 19.40 7.03 24.53
C LYS A 583 20.00 8.07 25.50
N LEU A 584 19.51 9.31 25.51
CA LEU A 584 19.96 10.30 26.48
C LEU A 584 19.33 10.04 27.86
N ASP A 585 20.21 9.67 28.79
CA ASP A 585 20.06 9.89 30.23
C ASP A 585 19.36 11.24 30.52
N GLU A 586 18.49 11.24 31.52
CA GLU A 586 17.81 12.41 32.07
C GLU A 586 18.81 13.48 32.55
N GLN A 587 19.34 14.31 31.63
CA GLN A 587 20.01 15.54 32.03
C GLN A 587 18.95 16.58 32.43
N ILE A 588 18.98 16.94 33.70
CA ILE A 588 18.12 17.95 34.32
C ILE A 588 18.45 19.33 33.71
N ILE A 589 17.47 20.02 33.12
CA ILE A 589 17.59 21.44 32.76
C ILE A 589 17.68 22.25 34.05
N GLY A 590 18.82 22.91 34.28
CA GLY A 590 18.99 23.83 35.40
C GLY A 590 18.26 25.15 35.18
N ALA A 591 18.04 25.94 36.23
CA ALA A 591 17.39 27.26 36.12
C ALA A 591 18.11 28.23 35.16
N ALA A 592 19.43 28.08 34.99
CA ALA A 592 20.21 28.84 34.02
C ALA A 592 19.92 28.42 32.57
N ASP A 593 19.68 27.14 32.32
CA ASP A 593 19.32 26.62 31.00
C ASP A 593 17.92 27.07 30.59
N GLU A 594 17.00 27.16 31.55
CA GLU A 594 15.65 27.66 31.32
C GLU A 594 15.64 29.12 30.83
N ASP A 595 16.39 30.00 31.49
CA ASP A 595 16.51 31.40 31.07
C ASP A 595 17.22 31.52 29.72
N ASN A 596 18.18 30.65 29.43
CA ASN A 596 18.85 30.58 28.13
C ASN A 596 17.92 30.11 27.01
N ILE A 597 17.09 29.09 27.25
CA ILE A 597 16.06 28.61 26.31
C ILE A 597 15.07 29.73 26.02
N ARG A 598 14.55 30.38 27.08
CA ARG A 598 13.61 31.51 26.96
C ARG A 598 14.19 32.65 26.13
N LYS A 599 15.44 33.05 26.38
CA LYS A 599 16.14 34.09 25.59
C LYS A 599 16.37 33.67 24.14
N ALA A 600 16.77 32.42 23.91
CA ALA A 600 16.99 31.89 22.57
C ALA A 600 15.70 31.84 21.75
N LEU A 601 14.60 31.37 22.35
CA LEU A 601 13.28 31.36 21.74
C LEU A 601 12.78 32.77 21.44
N ALA A 602 12.87 33.69 22.40
CA ALA A 602 12.39 35.05 22.18
C ALA A 602 13.19 35.79 21.10
N LEU A 603 14.49 35.49 20.97
CA LEU A 603 15.32 36.01 19.88
C LEU A 603 14.96 35.38 18.53
N ALA A 604 14.70 34.08 18.52
CA ALA A 604 14.34 33.33 17.32
C ALA A 604 12.98 33.70 16.75
N LEU A 605 12.01 33.98 17.63
CA LEU A 605 10.66 34.41 17.29
C LEU A 605 10.56 35.92 16.99
N ASN A 606 11.70 36.62 16.88
CA ASN A 606 11.77 38.07 16.64
C ASN A 606 10.96 38.91 17.64
N ILE A 607 10.79 38.44 18.88
CA ILE A 607 10.02 39.16 19.89
C ILE A 607 10.64 40.55 20.13
N PRO A 608 9.86 41.64 20.15
CA PRO A 608 10.37 42.98 20.38
C PRO A 608 11.23 43.09 21.65
N ARG A 609 12.32 43.88 21.59
CA ARG A 609 13.31 43.97 22.68
C ARG A 609 12.68 44.40 24.02
N ASN A 610 11.69 45.28 23.99
CA ASN A 610 10.96 45.74 25.17
C ASN A 610 10.15 44.61 25.85
N LYS A 611 9.64 43.63 25.08
CA LYS A 611 8.98 42.44 25.61
C LYS A 611 10.01 41.42 26.13
N ARG A 612 11.15 41.26 25.44
CA ARG A 612 12.26 40.36 25.82
C ARG A 612 12.95 40.70 27.13
N THR A 613 12.92 41.96 27.54
CA THR A 613 13.52 42.43 28.80
C THR A 613 12.49 42.56 29.94
N GLY A 614 11.26 42.07 29.74
CA GLY A 614 10.21 42.04 30.76
C GLY A 614 10.39 40.93 31.79
N SER A 615 9.41 40.72 32.67
CA SER A 615 9.36 39.54 33.55
C SER A 615 9.25 38.26 32.73
N ASN A 616 9.61 37.11 33.33
CA ASN A 616 9.47 35.80 32.67
C ASN A 616 8.06 35.58 32.13
N ASP A 617 7.01 35.97 32.87
CA ASP A 617 5.62 35.86 32.42
C ASP A 617 5.32 36.68 31.15
N ILE A 618 5.92 37.87 31.02
CA ILE A 618 5.75 38.72 29.82
C ILE A 618 6.47 38.10 28.62
N VAL A 619 7.66 37.54 28.84
CA VAL A 619 8.44 36.88 27.79
C VAL A 619 7.76 35.59 27.37
N ASP A 620 7.34 34.75 28.31
CA ASP A 620 6.67 33.47 28.07
C ASP A 620 5.30 33.69 27.42
N GLY A 621 4.54 34.72 27.85
CA GLY A 621 3.31 35.14 27.16
C GLY A 621 3.57 35.59 25.72
N SER A 622 4.63 36.34 25.48
CA SER A 622 4.99 36.78 24.12
C SER A 622 5.54 35.65 23.24
N ILE A 623 6.18 34.64 23.83
CA ILE A 623 6.58 33.41 23.15
C ILE A 623 5.31 32.62 22.77
N ASN A 624 4.40 32.43 23.73
CA ASN A 624 3.11 31.79 23.51
C ASN A 624 2.20 32.56 22.54
N ASP A 625 2.48 33.82 22.22
CA ASP A 625 1.76 34.52 21.13
C ASP A 625 2.23 34.03 19.74
N GLU A 626 3.46 33.52 19.64
CA GLU A 626 4.13 33.15 18.38
C GLU A 626 4.28 31.63 18.19
N ILE A 627 4.11 30.84 19.27
CA ILE A 627 4.04 29.37 19.25
C ILE A 627 2.77 28.88 19.96
N GLU A 628 2.29 27.69 19.62
CA GLU A 628 1.00 27.25 20.14
C GLU A 628 1.04 26.91 21.63
N TYR A 629 2.11 26.28 22.10
CA TYR A 629 2.21 25.86 23.49
C TYR A 629 3.67 25.71 23.95
N LEU A 630 4.00 26.22 25.13
CA LEU A 630 5.26 25.96 25.83
C LEU A 630 4.96 25.59 27.29
N PHE A 631 5.41 24.44 27.73
CA PHE A 631 5.17 23.98 29.11
C PHE A 631 6.30 23.08 29.61
N ARG A 632 6.29 22.84 30.92
CA ARG A 632 7.28 22.02 31.62
C ARG A 632 6.60 20.83 32.29
N GLU A 633 7.13 19.63 32.09
CA GLU A 633 6.72 18.44 32.83
C GLU A 633 7.93 17.54 33.11
N ASN A 634 8.05 17.02 34.34
CA ASN A 634 9.15 16.15 34.79
C ASN A 634 10.55 16.67 34.42
N GLN A 635 10.82 17.96 34.65
CA GLN A 635 12.10 18.62 34.35
C GLN A 635 12.47 18.76 32.85
N ARG A 636 11.54 18.45 31.92
CA ARG A 636 11.70 18.70 30.49
C ARG A 636 10.77 19.82 30.01
N TRP A 637 11.23 20.56 29.02
CA TRP A 637 10.43 21.59 28.34
C TRP A 637 9.87 21.02 27.04
N TYR A 638 8.60 21.29 26.77
CA TYR A 638 7.90 20.87 25.59
C TYR A 638 7.36 22.09 24.87
N MET A 639 7.57 22.13 23.56
CA MET A 639 7.17 23.22 22.69
C MET A 639 6.35 22.68 21.52
N ILE A 640 5.13 23.19 21.35
CA ILE A 640 4.24 22.85 20.24
C ILE A 640 4.20 24.01 19.26
N CYS A 641 4.53 23.74 18.00
CA CYS A 641 4.51 24.72 16.91
C CYS A 641 3.41 24.34 15.90
N ASP A 642 2.61 25.33 15.49
CA ASP A 642 1.63 25.23 14.39
C ASP A 642 2.15 25.99 13.15
N HIS A 643 1.45 25.83 12.04
CA HIS A 643 1.87 26.28 10.72
C HIS A 643 1.90 27.82 10.58
N PHE A 644 3.02 28.36 10.08
CA PHE A 644 3.14 29.76 9.65
C PHE A 644 2.49 30.01 8.28
N LYS A 645 1.93 31.20 8.07
CA LYS A 645 1.15 31.57 6.88
C LYS A 645 1.94 31.67 5.56
N ASP A 646 3.26 31.78 5.62
CA ASP A 646 4.14 31.89 4.45
C ASP A 646 5.13 30.71 4.42
N ALA A 647 5.30 30.10 3.24
CA ALA A 647 6.15 28.95 3.01
C ALA A 647 7.65 29.26 3.20
N ASP A 648 8.08 30.48 2.90
CA ASP A 648 9.47 30.90 3.09
C ASP A 648 9.78 31.14 4.57
N ASP A 649 8.85 31.77 5.31
CA ASP A 649 8.93 31.92 6.77
C ASP A 649 8.88 30.56 7.47
N GLN A 650 8.07 29.63 6.98
CA GLN A 650 7.97 28.28 7.55
C GLN A 650 9.30 27.51 7.46
N ARG A 651 9.98 27.54 6.30
CA ARG A 651 11.25 26.84 6.13
C ARG A 651 12.33 27.43 7.04
N TYR A 652 12.41 28.76 7.12
CA TYR A 652 13.35 29.45 7.99
C TYR A 652 13.07 29.15 9.47
N HIS A 653 11.80 29.20 9.87
CA HIS A 653 11.38 28.92 11.24
C HIS A 653 11.62 27.47 11.65
N MET A 654 11.33 26.49 10.78
CA MET A 654 11.60 25.07 11.05
C MET A 654 13.09 24.78 11.20
N GLN A 655 13.95 25.38 10.37
CA GLN A 655 15.41 25.24 10.51
C GLN A 655 15.91 25.86 11.82
N LEU A 656 15.30 26.96 12.24
CA LEU A 656 15.64 27.64 13.47
C LEU A 656 15.20 26.84 14.72
N MET A 657 13.99 26.28 14.70
CA MET A 657 13.48 25.43 15.79
C MET A 657 14.27 24.12 15.91
N ASP A 658 14.63 23.50 14.79
CA ASP A 658 15.54 22.34 14.76
C ASP A 658 16.91 22.69 15.36
N LYS A 659 17.44 23.89 15.05
CA LYS A 659 18.69 24.38 15.65
C LYS A 659 18.57 24.59 17.16
N ILE A 660 17.47 25.14 17.65
CA ILE A 660 17.24 25.35 19.09
C ILE A 660 17.10 24.01 19.80
N ALA A 661 16.31 23.07 19.27
CA ALA A 661 16.15 21.72 19.80
C ALA A 661 17.49 20.97 19.93
N LYS A 662 18.35 21.07 18.90
CA LYS A 662 19.70 20.50 18.92
C LYS A 662 20.64 21.17 19.94
N THR A 663 20.46 22.47 20.18
CA THR A 663 21.28 23.23 21.13
C THR A 663 20.89 22.92 22.58
N TYR A 664 19.60 22.72 22.86
CA TYR A 664 19.07 22.49 24.19
C TYR A 664 18.45 21.10 24.30
N LYS A 665 19.28 20.12 24.66
CA LYS A 665 18.91 18.68 24.64
C LYS A 665 17.72 18.28 25.53
N GLY A 666 17.27 19.13 26.45
CA GLY A 666 16.07 18.91 27.27
C GLY A 666 14.79 19.60 26.75
N LEU A 667 14.84 20.26 25.58
CA LEU A 667 13.69 20.85 24.90
C LEU A 667 13.16 19.88 23.82
N ALA A 668 11.95 19.37 24.03
CA ALA A 668 11.22 18.59 23.06
C ALA A 668 10.36 19.51 22.19
N VAL A 669 10.60 19.51 20.87
CA VAL A 669 9.82 20.28 19.91
C VAL A 669 8.85 19.36 19.18
N ILE A 670 7.57 19.74 19.17
CA ILE A 670 6.45 19.04 18.58
C ILE A 670 5.93 19.90 17.43
N ASN A 671 6.03 19.41 16.20
CA ASN A 671 5.56 20.12 15.02
C ASN A 671 4.26 19.50 14.51
N LEU A 672 3.19 20.30 14.44
CA LEU A 672 1.92 19.87 13.89
C LEU A 672 1.95 20.00 12.36
N HIS A 673 1.97 18.87 11.64
CA HIS A 673 2.09 18.89 10.17
C HIS A 673 0.82 19.47 9.53
N SER A 674 1.00 20.48 8.68
CA SER A 674 -0.05 21.28 8.03
C SER A 674 -0.99 20.56 7.06
N GLY A 675 -0.75 19.28 6.76
CA GLY A 675 -1.68 18.46 5.97
C GLY A 675 -2.90 17.97 6.78
N SER A 676 -2.87 18.13 8.10
CA SER A 676 -3.79 17.42 9.00
C SER A 676 -5.07 18.19 9.33
N TYR A 677 -5.09 19.52 9.12
CA TYR A 677 -6.18 20.40 9.58
C TYR A 677 -6.71 21.39 8.51
N GLY A 678 -6.31 21.23 7.24
CA GLY A 678 -6.56 22.24 6.20
C GLY A 678 -5.77 23.53 6.48
N GLN A 679 -5.50 24.34 5.46
CA GLN A 679 -4.59 25.51 5.56
C GLN A 679 -5.09 26.66 6.48
N HIS A 680 -6.21 26.49 7.20
CA HIS A 680 -6.93 27.59 7.84
C HIS A 680 -7.42 27.33 9.28
N ILE A 681 -7.25 26.12 9.84
CA ILE A 681 -7.71 25.82 11.21
C ILE A 681 -6.53 25.82 12.16
N LYS A 682 -6.57 26.70 13.16
CA LYS A 682 -5.53 26.75 14.20
C LYS A 682 -5.80 25.70 15.27
N PHE A 683 -4.75 25.09 15.82
CA PHE A 683 -4.92 24.11 16.90
C PHE A 683 -5.67 24.67 18.12
N ARG A 684 -5.50 25.96 18.43
CA ARG A 684 -6.27 26.69 19.46
C ARG A 684 -7.78 26.62 19.29
N GLU A 685 -8.27 26.61 18.06
CA GLU A 685 -9.70 26.53 17.78
C GLU A 685 -10.24 25.15 18.17
N ILE A 686 -9.48 24.10 17.88
CA ILE A 686 -9.80 22.72 18.28
C ILE A 686 -9.75 22.57 19.80
N GLN A 687 -8.75 23.14 20.47
CA GLN A 687 -8.67 23.14 21.95
C GLN A 687 -9.86 23.83 22.58
N LYS A 688 -10.33 24.94 21.98
CA LYS A 688 -11.51 25.67 22.44
C LYS A 688 -12.76 24.81 22.31
N LEU A 689 -12.94 24.11 21.18
CA LEU A 689 -14.05 23.19 20.96
C LEU A 689 -14.05 22.02 21.94
N LEU A 690 -12.88 21.47 22.27
CA LEU A 690 -12.73 20.38 23.24
C LEU A 690 -12.76 20.86 24.70
N ASN A 691 -12.92 22.16 24.94
CA ASN A 691 -12.96 22.79 26.26
C ASN A 691 -11.69 22.50 27.11
N LEU A 692 -10.53 22.43 26.48
CA LEU A 692 -9.24 22.09 27.12
C LEU A 692 -8.52 23.30 27.75
N GLN A 693 -9.05 24.51 27.59
CA GLN A 693 -8.41 25.76 28.02
C GLN A 693 -8.41 25.97 29.56
N GLY A 694 -9.03 25.08 30.33
CA GLY A 694 -9.28 25.24 31.77
C GLY A 694 -8.22 24.66 32.72
N ASP A 695 -7.30 23.81 32.26
CA ASP A 695 -6.29 23.15 33.12
C ASP A 695 -4.90 23.81 33.08
N GLN A 696 -4.81 25.04 32.59
CA GLN A 696 -3.63 25.90 32.76
C GLN A 696 -3.52 26.44 34.19
N ARG A 697 -3.36 25.55 35.17
CA ARG A 697 -2.71 25.88 36.43
C ARG A 697 -1.25 25.41 36.34
N PRO A 698 -0.30 26.21 36.86
CA PRO A 698 1.14 26.06 36.62
C PRO A 698 1.70 24.68 36.96
#